data_AF-A0AAD5VYU3-F1
#
_entry.id   AF-A0AAD5VYU3-F1
#
_cell.length_a   1.000
_cell.length_b   1.000
_cell.length_c   1.000
_cell.angle_alpha   90.00
_cell.angle_beta   90.00
_cell.angle_gamma   90.00
#
_symmetry.space_group_name_H-M   'P 1'
#
loop_
_entity.id
_entity.type
_entity.pdbx_description
1 polymer ?
#
loop_
_entity_poly.entity_id
_entity_poly.type
_entity_poly.pdbx_seq_one_letter_code
_entity_poly.pdbx_strand_id
1 'polypeptide(L)'
;MSSWTLDQVAQHDSALYVLSHLKLNLDLIRTRAESSCWVIIQNFVYDVTEFLHEHPGGADVILKYAGHDATAVYVPIHPPDALTKNLPSAKHLGPLNSEAVKALSSNSKGRQKTKDELRVEEAARRKPPLDRILNLRDMEAVAFQILSSKANAYYSSASDDEISLTENARSFSRFFFHPRVMRPVARCDPSTRILGFKSSIPVFASGAALAKLGHPEGEANITRGAAQTGIIQMVSFNSSLSYSEIMSAATSSQALFFQLYKQTDSISEQRIREIEALGYKAIFLTVDAIVIGNREKAVRNAWELEDEEKGVAPYWYDNDASKKSSGVVAAAGVRSITSDKDLDLSWEKTIPWLRSITKLPVVIKGIQCIEDAVIAVEAGVDGILLSNHGGRQLDYSLPPIEVLYRLRLRRPDVFEKVEVYIDGGIRRGTDVVKALCLGATAVGLGRSFLYAQSAYGEAGVVRIVKILRREILTAMRLLGASTVADLRPDMVVSFTPKVSIMSAIRALRQLATPLVARRTLCTATAAPRVASLASRNVAARGFASSMTRFGQGSTDVALSQKLQEELSYEKETGGASDDAPQFVKDFEGQGVWSISDVAGHDEVTISRKFGNENIRVIFSIGDIGPAEDEFVGEEGEEEEADQAVYPVRTSMTITKTDGPGALCIDTIVQEGQFLVDNISYYEDAKVGTELSAEADWKRRGLYIGPQFETLDVSLQDEFDAFLKERGINETLAHFIPQFAEYKEQKEYVKWLGKVKSFIDA
;
A
#
# COMPACT_ATOMS: atom_id res chain seq x y z
N MET A 1 -7.89 -43.28 54.50
CA MET A 1 -6.74 -42.42 54.85
C MET A 1 -7.30 -41.08 55.27
N SER A 2 -6.95 -40.64 56.47
CA SER A 2 -7.54 -39.50 57.20
C SER A 2 -7.47 -38.19 56.42
N SER A 3 -8.59 -37.46 56.40
CA SER A 3 -8.70 -36.11 55.83
C SER A 3 -7.95 -35.10 56.69
N TRP A 4 -6.96 -34.43 56.10
CA TRP A 4 -6.25 -33.32 56.72
C TRP A 4 -7.06 -32.03 56.59
N THR A 5 -7.08 -31.20 57.63
CA THR A 5 -7.69 -29.86 57.59
C THR A 5 -6.67 -28.81 57.11
N LEU A 6 -7.18 -27.68 56.58
CA LEU A 6 -6.41 -26.60 55.95
C LEU A 6 -5.26 -26.04 56.80
N ASP A 7 -5.41 -26.02 58.12
CA ASP A 7 -4.37 -25.53 59.04
C ASP A 7 -3.13 -26.43 59.09
N GLN A 8 -3.24 -27.69 58.69
CA GLN A 8 -2.15 -28.65 58.78
C GLN A 8 -1.24 -28.66 57.53
N VAL A 9 -1.68 -28.08 56.41
CA VAL A 9 -0.89 -28.00 55.17
C VAL A 9 0.01 -26.76 55.14
N ALA A 10 -0.32 -25.73 55.92
CA ALA A 10 0.38 -24.44 55.91
C ALA A 10 1.72 -24.43 56.68
N GLN A 11 2.11 -25.50 57.38
CA GLN A 11 3.27 -25.52 58.27
C GLN A 11 4.51 -26.28 57.75
N HIS A 12 4.53 -26.75 56.49
CA HIS A 12 5.66 -27.52 55.97
C HIS A 12 6.10 -27.07 54.56
N ASP A 13 7.42 -26.88 54.38
CA ASP A 13 8.14 -26.63 53.11
C ASP A 13 7.98 -27.74 52.04
N SER A 14 7.19 -28.78 52.34
CA SER A 14 6.85 -29.89 51.43
C SER A 14 5.43 -29.80 50.83
N ALA A 15 4.69 -28.71 51.08
CA ALA A 15 3.33 -28.50 50.56
C ALA A 15 3.26 -28.52 49.02
N LEU A 16 4.30 -28.04 48.32
CA LEU A 16 4.37 -28.08 46.86
C LEU A 16 4.52 -29.51 46.31
N TYR A 17 5.22 -30.39 47.02
CA TYR A 17 5.41 -31.79 46.60
C TYR A 17 4.11 -32.60 46.73
N VAL A 18 3.34 -32.35 47.79
CA VAL A 18 2.06 -33.03 48.05
C VAL A 18 0.97 -32.59 47.06
N LEU A 19 0.94 -31.32 46.65
CA LEU A 19 -0.05 -30.81 45.68
C LEU A 19 0.11 -31.42 44.29
N SER A 20 1.34 -31.68 43.84
CA SER A 20 1.62 -32.24 42.50
C SER A 20 1.03 -33.63 42.23
N HIS A 21 0.63 -34.37 43.28
CA HIS A 21 0.08 -35.73 43.19
C HIS A 21 -1.38 -35.84 43.66
N LEU A 22 -1.99 -34.73 44.09
CA LEU A 22 -3.38 -34.68 44.56
C LEU A 22 -4.28 -34.10 43.47
N LYS A 23 -5.33 -34.85 43.09
CA LYS A 23 -6.35 -34.33 42.16
C LYS A 23 -7.17 -33.24 42.85
N LEU A 24 -7.17 -32.03 42.28
CA LEU A 24 -7.75 -30.83 42.90
C LEU A 24 -9.29 -30.80 42.72
N ASN A 25 -10.02 -30.31 43.74
CA ASN A 25 -11.48 -30.10 43.71
C ASN A 25 -11.82 -28.60 43.48
N LEU A 26 -12.98 -28.31 42.89
CA LEU A 26 -13.45 -26.95 42.57
C LEU A 26 -13.57 -26.03 43.78
N ASP A 27 -13.97 -26.53 44.95
CA ASP A 27 -14.14 -25.69 46.14
C ASP A 27 -12.82 -25.11 46.65
N LEU A 28 -11.70 -25.83 46.47
CA LEU A 28 -10.35 -25.35 46.81
C LEU A 28 -9.86 -24.25 45.84
N ILE A 29 -10.36 -24.28 44.61
CA ILE A 29 -9.94 -23.39 43.52
C ILE A 29 -10.76 -22.08 43.54
N ARG A 30 -12.05 -22.15 43.89
CA ARG A 30 -12.96 -21.00 43.87
C ARG A 30 -12.72 -19.95 44.97
N THR A 31 -12.00 -20.28 46.04
CA THR A 31 -11.78 -19.39 47.20
C THR A 31 -10.55 -18.47 47.04
N ARG A 32 -10.10 -18.23 45.81
CA ARG A 32 -8.78 -17.70 45.47
C ARG A 32 -8.92 -16.35 44.73
N ALA A 33 -8.40 -15.27 45.32
CA ALA A 33 -8.54 -13.86 44.89
C ALA A 33 -7.24 -13.30 44.23
N GLU A 34 -7.15 -11.98 44.00
CA GLU A 34 -5.97 -11.30 43.39
C GLU A 34 -4.61 -11.72 44.00
N SER A 35 -4.56 -11.95 45.33
CA SER A 35 -3.33 -12.35 46.04
C SER A 35 -2.95 -13.83 45.88
N SER A 36 -3.81 -14.65 45.24
CA SER A 36 -3.58 -16.07 44.98
C SER A 36 -4.49 -16.48 43.81
N CYS A 37 -4.07 -16.23 42.57
CA CYS A 37 -4.88 -16.40 41.37
C CYS A 37 -4.57 -17.74 40.68
N TRP A 38 -5.54 -18.66 40.73
CA TRP A 38 -5.46 -19.95 40.04
C TRP A 38 -6.49 -20.02 38.93
N VAL A 39 -6.12 -20.63 37.79
CA VAL A 39 -7.02 -20.80 36.64
C VAL A 39 -7.05 -22.26 36.20
N ILE A 40 -8.20 -22.68 35.66
CA ILE A 40 -8.37 -24.01 35.06
C ILE A 40 -8.26 -23.88 33.53
N ILE A 41 -7.36 -24.63 32.91
CA ILE A 41 -7.22 -24.73 31.46
C ILE A 41 -7.14 -26.22 31.10
N GLN A 42 -8.04 -26.69 30.25
CA GLN A 42 -8.12 -28.09 29.77
C GLN A 42 -8.11 -29.11 30.92
N ASN A 43 -8.90 -28.87 31.96
CA ASN A 43 -8.99 -29.68 33.19
C ASN A 43 -7.70 -29.78 34.03
N PHE A 44 -6.73 -28.90 33.78
CA PHE A 44 -5.53 -28.73 34.60
C PHE A 44 -5.57 -27.39 35.34
N VAL A 45 -5.01 -27.35 36.53
CA VAL A 45 -4.95 -26.15 37.38
C VAL A 45 -3.55 -25.54 37.33
N TYR A 46 -3.50 -24.23 37.13
CA TYR A 46 -2.26 -23.46 37.05
C TYR A 46 -2.29 -22.32 38.07
N ASP A 47 -1.17 -22.13 38.77
CA ASP A 47 -0.92 -20.95 39.60
C ASP A 47 -0.33 -19.85 38.73
N VAL A 48 -1.11 -18.81 38.45
CA VAL A 48 -0.71 -17.68 37.61
C VAL A 48 -0.52 -16.40 38.41
N THR A 49 -0.48 -16.50 39.75
CA THR A 49 -0.42 -15.34 40.66
C THR A 49 0.75 -14.40 40.35
N GLU A 50 1.96 -14.93 40.26
CA GLU A 50 3.17 -14.15 39.93
C GLU A 50 3.19 -13.73 38.46
N PHE A 51 2.59 -14.54 37.59
CA PHE A 51 2.53 -14.29 36.15
C PHE A 51 1.50 -13.20 35.78
N LEU A 52 0.61 -12.79 36.69
CA LEU A 52 -0.41 -11.78 36.42
C LEU A 52 0.17 -10.48 35.84
N HIS A 53 1.29 -10.02 36.40
CA HIS A 53 1.94 -8.77 35.99
C HIS A 53 2.84 -8.93 34.76
N GLU A 54 3.26 -10.16 34.46
CA GLU A 54 4.08 -10.51 33.31
C GLU A 54 3.22 -10.89 32.09
N HIS A 55 1.92 -11.15 32.30
CA HIS A 55 1.04 -11.57 31.22
C HIS A 55 0.92 -10.48 30.14
N PRO A 56 1.27 -10.79 28.88
CA PRO A 56 1.25 -9.82 27.78
C PRO A 56 -0.13 -9.17 27.54
N GLY A 57 -1.23 -9.87 27.85
CA GLY A 57 -2.59 -9.35 27.75
C GLY A 57 -3.03 -8.45 28.93
N GLY A 58 -2.19 -8.30 29.96
CA GLY A 58 -2.51 -7.63 31.22
C GLY A 58 -3.10 -8.56 32.28
N ALA A 59 -3.09 -8.12 33.54
CA ALA A 59 -3.59 -8.91 34.68
C ALA A 59 -5.12 -9.08 34.68
N ASP A 60 -5.86 -8.02 34.30
CA ASP A 60 -7.33 -7.98 34.42
C ASP A 60 -8.02 -9.10 33.62
N VAL A 61 -7.45 -9.50 32.47
CA VAL A 61 -8.04 -10.58 31.65
C VAL A 61 -7.92 -11.95 32.31
N ILE A 62 -6.91 -12.17 33.14
CA ILE A 62 -6.74 -13.41 33.90
C ILE A 62 -7.64 -13.35 35.14
N LEU A 63 -7.68 -12.20 35.83
CA LEU A 63 -8.46 -12.02 37.06
C LEU A 63 -9.96 -12.27 36.87
N LYS A 64 -10.51 -12.00 35.67
CA LYS A 64 -11.89 -12.39 35.30
C LYS A 64 -12.17 -13.90 35.46
N TYR A 65 -11.14 -14.73 35.37
CA TYR A 65 -11.24 -16.19 35.46
C TYR A 65 -10.54 -16.75 36.70
N ALA A 66 -10.16 -15.90 37.67
CA ALA A 66 -9.58 -16.34 38.93
C ALA A 66 -10.55 -17.33 39.62
N GLY A 67 -10.07 -18.54 39.89
CA GLY A 67 -10.85 -19.62 40.49
C GLY A 67 -11.79 -20.36 39.52
N HIS A 68 -11.75 -20.05 38.23
CA HIS A 68 -12.69 -20.53 37.21
C HIS A 68 -12.00 -21.17 35.99
N ASP A 69 -12.81 -21.79 35.12
CA ASP A 69 -12.36 -22.40 33.86
C ASP A 69 -12.21 -21.35 32.76
N ALA A 70 -10.97 -21.13 32.33
CA ALA A 70 -10.58 -20.19 31.29
C ALA A 70 -10.35 -20.87 29.93
N THR A 71 -10.60 -22.18 29.79
CA THR A 71 -10.26 -22.96 28.60
C THR A 71 -10.82 -22.35 27.32
N ALA A 72 -12.08 -21.92 27.33
CA ALA A 72 -12.78 -21.40 26.16
C ALA A 72 -12.18 -20.09 25.64
N VAL A 73 -11.63 -19.24 26.53
CA VAL A 73 -10.98 -17.99 26.14
C VAL A 73 -9.49 -18.14 25.89
N TYR A 74 -8.84 -19.15 26.48
CA TYR A 74 -7.41 -19.38 26.39
C TYR A 74 -7.00 -20.08 25.07
N VAL A 75 -7.65 -21.20 24.75
CA VAL A 75 -7.27 -22.09 23.64
C VAL A 75 -7.27 -21.41 22.25
N PRO A 76 -8.20 -20.49 21.93
CA PRO A 76 -8.22 -19.86 20.61
C PRO A 76 -7.10 -18.83 20.38
N ILE A 77 -6.41 -18.39 21.42
CA ILE A 77 -5.44 -17.27 21.33
C ILE A 77 -4.02 -17.67 21.73
N HIS A 78 -3.81 -18.82 22.37
CA HIS A 78 -2.49 -19.30 22.76
C HIS A 78 -2.11 -20.59 22.03
N PRO A 79 -0.83 -20.75 21.64
CA PRO A 79 -0.33 -22.04 21.18
C PRO A 79 -0.32 -23.05 22.35
N PRO A 80 -0.52 -24.35 22.08
CA PRO A 80 -0.66 -25.36 23.14
C PRO A 80 0.55 -25.50 24.07
N ASP A 81 1.75 -25.11 23.60
CA ASP A 81 3.00 -25.14 24.35
C ASP A 81 3.28 -23.84 25.12
N ALA A 82 2.41 -22.83 25.06
CA ALA A 82 2.60 -21.55 25.75
C ALA A 82 2.73 -21.70 27.27
N LEU A 83 1.90 -22.54 27.90
CA LEU A 83 1.98 -22.81 29.35
C LEU A 83 3.30 -23.46 29.73
N THR A 84 3.78 -24.40 28.92
CA THR A 84 5.06 -25.09 29.18
C THR A 84 6.28 -24.21 28.92
N LYS A 85 6.18 -23.27 27.97
CA LYS A 85 7.28 -22.37 27.60
C LYS A 85 7.41 -21.18 28.56
N ASN A 86 6.28 -20.63 29.00
CA ASN A 86 6.26 -19.34 29.69
C ASN A 86 5.94 -19.45 31.18
N LEU A 87 5.44 -20.60 31.67
CA LEU A 87 5.12 -20.80 33.07
C LEU A 87 6.00 -21.92 33.67
N PRO A 88 6.74 -21.67 34.78
CA PRO A 88 7.59 -22.67 35.40
C PRO A 88 6.80 -23.94 35.80
N SER A 89 7.43 -25.11 35.69
CA SER A 89 6.79 -26.39 36.02
C SER A 89 6.24 -26.46 37.45
N ALA A 90 6.86 -25.75 38.41
CA ALA A 90 6.39 -25.65 39.78
C ALA A 90 5.00 -24.99 39.93
N LYS A 91 4.55 -24.24 38.92
CA LYS A 91 3.24 -23.56 38.88
C LYS A 91 2.16 -24.41 38.20
N HIS A 92 2.50 -25.60 37.70
CA HIS A 92 1.57 -26.56 37.11
C HIS A 92 1.06 -27.48 38.22
N LEU A 93 0.00 -27.05 38.91
CA LEU A 93 -0.45 -27.66 40.16
C LEU A 93 -1.00 -29.07 39.99
N GLY A 94 -1.60 -29.38 38.84
CA GLY A 94 -2.03 -30.73 38.50
C GLY A 94 -3.45 -30.83 37.90
N PRO A 95 -3.90 -32.06 37.57
CA PRO A 95 -5.21 -32.30 36.98
C PRO A 95 -6.34 -32.17 38.02
N LEU A 96 -7.52 -31.76 37.55
CA LEU A 96 -8.75 -31.82 38.31
C LEU A 96 -9.17 -33.26 38.64
N ASN A 97 -9.87 -33.43 39.76
CA ASN A 97 -10.48 -34.71 40.10
C ASN A 97 -11.69 -35.04 39.19
N SER A 98 -12.07 -36.31 39.14
CA SER A 98 -13.14 -36.78 38.24
C SER A 98 -14.51 -36.17 38.54
N GLU A 99 -14.74 -35.74 39.77
CA GLU A 99 -15.99 -35.08 40.20
C GLU A 99 -16.03 -33.64 39.70
N ALA A 100 -14.93 -32.89 39.86
CA ALA A 100 -14.73 -31.54 39.35
C ALA A 100 -14.86 -31.49 37.82
N VAL A 101 -14.24 -32.44 37.10
CA VAL A 101 -14.37 -32.53 35.63
C VAL A 101 -15.82 -32.79 35.21
N LYS A 102 -16.53 -33.68 35.91
CA LYS A 102 -17.96 -33.94 35.65
C LYS A 102 -18.81 -32.70 35.92
N ALA A 103 -18.56 -31.99 37.02
CA ALA A 103 -19.26 -30.76 37.38
C ALA A 103 -19.03 -29.62 36.37
N LEU A 104 -17.80 -29.43 35.89
CA LEU A 104 -17.50 -28.47 34.82
C LEU A 104 -18.18 -28.86 33.51
N SER A 105 -18.16 -30.15 33.15
CA SER A 105 -18.79 -30.67 31.94
C SER A 105 -20.32 -30.58 31.97
N SER A 106 -20.96 -30.75 33.14
CA SER A 106 -22.40 -30.53 33.28
C SER A 106 -22.76 -29.06 33.18
N ASN A 107 -21.95 -28.18 33.78
CA ASN A 107 -22.15 -26.73 33.69
C ASN A 107 -21.99 -26.21 32.26
N SER A 108 -21.03 -26.73 31.49
CA SER A 108 -20.85 -26.31 30.09
C SER A 108 -22.01 -26.78 29.19
N LYS A 109 -22.55 -27.98 29.42
CA LYS A 109 -23.72 -28.51 28.69
C LYS A 109 -25.02 -27.76 29.00
N GLY A 110 -25.15 -27.20 30.20
CA GLY A 110 -26.30 -26.38 30.61
C GLY A 110 -26.19 -24.90 30.26
N ARG A 111 -25.04 -24.44 29.72
CA ARG A 111 -24.84 -23.03 29.39
C ARG A 111 -25.73 -22.62 28.22
N GLN A 112 -26.48 -21.54 28.41
CA GLN A 112 -27.23 -20.91 27.34
C GLN A 112 -26.24 -20.28 26.34
N LYS A 113 -26.43 -20.59 25.05
CA LYS A 113 -25.62 -20.01 23.98
C LYS A 113 -25.87 -18.51 23.87
N THR A 114 -24.83 -17.74 23.56
CA THR A 114 -24.96 -16.31 23.33
C THR A 114 -25.69 -16.04 22.01
N LYS A 115 -26.19 -14.81 21.82
CA LYS A 115 -26.77 -14.39 20.53
C LYS A 115 -25.78 -14.57 19.37
N ASP A 116 -24.51 -14.27 19.62
CA ASP A 116 -23.45 -14.40 18.64
C ASP A 116 -23.20 -15.86 18.24
N GLU A 117 -23.17 -16.78 19.21
CA GLU A 117 -23.00 -18.21 18.94
C GLU A 117 -24.15 -18.78 18.11
N LEU A 118 -25.39 -18.41 18.43
CA LEU A 118 -26.57 -18.83 17.67
C LEU A 118 -26.56 -18.27 16.24
N ARG A 119 -26.13 -17.00 16.07
CA ARG A 119 -25.95 -16.36 14.76
C ARG A 119 -24.91 -17.10 13.92
N VAL A 120 -23.76 -17.42 14.50
CA VAL A 120 -22.67 -18.14 13.83
C VAL A 120 -23.11 -19.55 13.43
N GLU A 121 -23.79 -20.28 14.31
CA GLU A 121 -24.30 -21.63 13.99
C GLU A 121 -25.31 -21.61 12.84
N GLU A 122 -26.21 -20.62 12.81
CA GLU A 122 -27.16 -20.48 11.72
C GLU A 122 -26.47 -20.07 10.40
N ALA A 123 -25.52 -19.14 10.45
CA ALA A 123 -24.72 -18.76 9.30
C ALA A 123 -23.90 -19.95 8.76
N ALA A 124 -23.33 -20.77 9.64
CA ALA A 124 -22.60 -21.98 9.25
C ALA A 124 -23.50 -23.01 8.56
N ARG A 125 -24.78 -23.13 8.96
CA ARG A 125 -25.78 -23.97 8.29
C ARG A 125 -26.20 -23.43 6.91
N ARG A 126 -26.22 -22.10 6.74
CA ARG A 126 -26.72 -21.43 5.52
C ARG A 126 -25.61 -21.02 4.54
N LYS A 127 -24.34 -21.17 4.89
CA LYS A 127 -23.24 -20.73 4.02
C LYS A 127 -23.33 -21.41 2.64
N PRO A 128 -23.07 -20.67 1.55
CA PRO A 128 -23.23 -21.20 0.20
C PRO A 128 -22.24 -22.35 -0.08
N PRO A 129 -22.53 -23.23 -1.03
CA PRO A 129 -21.57 -24.22 -1.51
C PRO A 129 -20.27 -23.55 -2.00
N LEU A 130 -19.11 -24.17 -1.73
CA LEU A 130 -17.79 -23.59 -1.99
C LEU A 130 -17.54 -23.28 -3.48
N ASP A 131 -18.16 -24.02 -4.39
CA ASP A 131 -18.08 -23.80 -5.84
C ASP A 131 -18.78 -22.51 -6.28
N ARG A 132 -19.72 -21.99 -5.48
CA ARG A 132 -20.41 -20.70 -5.68
C ARG A 132 -19.60 -19.48 -5.23
N ILE A 133 -18.48 -19.67 -4.54
CA ILE A 133 -17.56 -18.58 -4.19
C ILE A 133 -16.77 -18.19 -5.42
N LEU A 134 -17.08 -17.07 -6.06
CA LEU A 134 -16.50 -16.69 -7.36
C LEU A 134 -15.24 -15.83 -7.21
N ASN A 135 -15.12 -15.12 -6.10
CA ASN A 135 -14.02 -14.21 -5.83
C ASN A 135 -13.67 -14.08 -4.34
N LEU A 136 -12.61 -13.33 -4.03
CA LEU A 136 -12.13 -13.13 -2.66
C LEU A 136 -13.09 -12.33 -1.78
N ARG A 137 -13.89 -11.41 -2.35
CA ARG A 137 -14.93 -10.66 -1.61
C ARG A 137 -16.11 -11.55 -1.24
N ASP A 138 -16.49 -12.51 -2.09
CA ASP A 138 -17.52 -13.49 -1.73
C ASP A 138 -17.07 -14.34 -0.53
N MET A 139 -15.80 -14.77 -0.54
CA MET A 139 -15.19 -15.51 0.57
C MET A 139 -15.19 -14.68 1.86
N GLU A 140 -14.78 -13.42 1.75
CA GLU A 140 -14.79 -12.44 2.84
C GLU A 140 -16.21 -12.24 3.38
N ALA A 141 -17.21 -12.00 2.53
CA ALA A 141 -18.60 -11.83 2.93
C ALA A 141 -19.16 -13.03 3.71
N VAL A 142 -18.84 -14.26 3.27
CA VAL A 142 -19.20 -15.47 4.04
C VAL A 142 -18.46 -15.51 5.37
N ALA A 143 -17.15 -15.20 5.38
CA ALA A 143 -16.36 -15.16 6.62
C ALA A 143 -16.94 -14.18 7.64
N PHE A 144 -17.38 -13.00 7.23
CA PHE A 144 -18.04 -12.02 8.10
C PHE A 144 -19.31 -12.56 8.78
N GLN A 145 -20.04 -13.48 8.14
CA GLN A 145 -21.23 -14.09 8.72
C GLN A 145 -20.91 -15.24 9.69
N ILE A 146 -19.82 -15.96 9.48
CA ILE A 146 -19.47 -17.17 10.25
C ILE A 146 -18.44 -16.91 11.36
N LEU A 147 -17.72 -15.78 11.30
CA LEU A 147 -16.83 -15.35 12.38
C LEU A 147 -17.64 -14.88 13.58
N SER A 148 -17.14 -15.15 14.79
CA SER A 148 -17.64 -14.48 16.00
C SER A 148 -17.39 -12.97 15.92
N SER A 149 -18.17 -12.18 16.65
CA SER A 149 -18.00 -10.72 16.71
C SER A 149 -16.56 -10.34 17.07
N LYS A 150 -15.96 -11.04 18.04
CA LYS A 150 -14.57 -10.86 18.45
C LYS A 150 -13.56 -11.14 17.34
N ALA A 151 -13.70 -12.27 16.66
CA ALA A 151 -12.78 -12.64 15.57
C ALA A 151 -12.91 -11.68 14.39
N ASN A 152 -14.15 -11.29 14.08
CA ASN A 152 -14.45 -10.30 13.06
C ASN A 152 -13.82 -8.93 13.38
N ALA A 153 -14.00 -8.42 14.60
CA ALA A 153 -13.39 -7.16 15.02
C ALA A 153 -11.85 -7.21 14.96
N TYR A 154 -11.23 -8.33 15.34
CA TYR A 154 -9.77 -8.49 15.28
C TYR A 154 -9.22 -8.54 13.84
N TYR A 155 -9.85 -9.32 12.95
CA TYR A 155 -9.39 -9.48 11.56
C TYR A 155 -9.71 -8.27 10.67
N SER A 156 -10.90 -7.68 10.83
CA SER A 156 -11.34 -6.58 9.96
C SER A 156 -10.75 -5.23 10.33
N SER A 157 -10.42 -5.00 11.62
CA SER A 157 -9.89 -3.73 12.08
C SER A 157 -8.57 -3.30 11.43
N ALA A 158 -8.42 -1.98 11.34
CA ALA A 158 -7.22 -1.23 11.02
C ALA A 158 -6.98 -0.14 12.08
N SER A 159 -5.94 0.68 11.90
CA SER A 159 -5.64 1.78 12.82
C SER A 159 -6.50 3.00 12.56
N ASP A 160 -6.82 3.72 13.63
CA ASP A 160 -7.46 5.04 13.65
C ASP A 160 -8.71 5.06 12.73
N ASP A 161 -8.69 5.87 11.68
CA ASP A 161 -9.81 6.07 10.76
C ASP A 161 -9.89 5.01 9.65
N GLU A 162 -9.01 4.01 9.67
CA GLU A 162 -8.87 2.94 8.67
C GLU A 162 -8.63 3.47 7.24
N ILE A 163 -8.02 4.67 7.11
CA ILE A 163 -7.76 5.32 5.83
C ILE A 163 -6.78 4.50 5.00
N SER A 164 -5.63 4.14 5.56
CA SER A 164 -4.62 3.31 4.88
C SER A 164 -5.16 1.92 4.53
N LEU A 165 -6.08 1.35 5.32
CA LEU A 165 -6.74 0.08 4.96
C LEU A 165 -7.53 0.23 3.66
N THR A 166 -8.36 1.26 3.58
CA THR A 166 -9.19 1.56 2.41
C THR A 166 -8.32 1.91 1.19
N GLU A 167 -7.32 2.75 1.42
CA GLU A 167 -6.45 3.32 0.39
C GLU A 167 -5.49 2.27 -0.20
N ASN A 168 -5.04 1.30 0.60
CA ASN A 168 -4.34 0.11 0.10
C ASN A 168 -5.11 -0.63 -1.00
N ALA A 169 -6.43 -0.78 -0.84
CA ALA A 169 -7.26 -1.46 -1.83
C ALA A 169 -7.62 -0.53 -3.00
N ARG A 170 -7.97 0.72 -2.71
CA ARG A 170 -8.38 1.72 -3.71
C ARG A 170 -7.26 2.05 -4.69
N SER A 171 -6.03 2.22 -4.21
CA SER A 171 -4.88 2.62 -5.03
C SER A 171 -4.61 1.73 -6.25
N PHE A 172 -4.93 0.43 -6.20
CA PHE A 172 -4.82 -0.45 -7.38
C PHE A 172 -5.72 0.00 -8.54
N SER A 173 -6.81 0.72 -8.31
CA SER A 173 -7.67 1.27 -9.37
C SER A 173 -7.03 2.44 -10.11
N ARG A 174 -5.96 3.03 -9.58
CA ARG A 174 -5.18 4.09 -10.24
C ARG A 174 -4.20 3.54 -11.28
N PHE A 175 -4.03 2.22 -11.36
CA PHE A 175 -3.12 1.58 -12.32
C PHE A 175 -3.91 0.82 -13.38
N PHE A 176 -3.65 1.10 -14.65
CA PHE A 176 -4.33 0.51 -15.80
C PHE A 176 -3.37 -0.31 -16.66
N PHE A 177 -3.89 -1.32 -17.34
CA PHE A 177 -3.09 -2.17 -18.22
C PHE A 177 -2.95 -1.59 -19.62
N HIS A 178 -1.81 -1.85 -20.25
CA HIS A 178 -1.57 -1.60 -21.66
C HIS A 178 -1.41 -2.93 -22.41
N PRO A 179 -2.54 -3.63 -22.73
CA PRO A 179 -2.50 -4.96 -23.34
C PRO A 179 -2.03 -4.91 -24.80
N ARG A 180 -1.24 -5.90 -25.22
CA ARG A 180 -0.93 -6.07 -26.65
C ARG A 180 -1.57 -7.34 -27.21
N VAL A 181 -2.27 -7.18 -28.32
CA VAL A 181 -2.99 -8.24 -29.03
C VAL A 181 -2.06 -9.08 -29.93
N MET A 182 -2.60 -10.18 -30.47
CA MET A 182 -1.88 -11.09 -31.40
C MET A 182 -0.56 -11.67 -30.86
N ARG A 183 -0.44 -11.80 -29.54
CA ARG A 183 0.68 -12.48 -28.89
C ARG A 183 0.34 -13.96 -28.61
N PRO A 184 1.29 -14.89 -28.79
CA PRO A 184 1.03 -16.32 -28.58
C PRO A 184 0.92 -16.65 -27.09
N VAL A 185 -0.30 -16.71 -26.57
CA VAL A 185 -0.62 -16.94 -25.15
C VAL A 185 -1.36 -18.25 -24.86
N ALA A 186 -1.37 -19.18 -25.83
CA ALA A 186 -2.03 -20.48 -25.70
C ALA A 186 -1.49 -21.28 -24.50
N ARG A 187 -0.16 -21.24 -24.29
CA ARG A 187 0.52 -21.79 -23.11
C ARG A 187 0.94 -20.63 -22.22
N CYS A 188 0.39 -20.58 -21.00
CA CYS A 188 0.67 -19.53 -20.03
C CYS A 188 1.01 -20.19 -18.69
N ASP A 189 2.14 -19.80 -18.09
CA ASP A 189 2.64 -20.31 -16.81
C ASP A 189 2.82 -19.14 -15.82
N PRO A 190 2.01 -19.07 -14.75
CA PRO A 190 2.12 -18.05 -13.72
C PRO A 190 3.13 -18.44 -12.62
N SER A 191 3.81 -19.58 -12.73
CA SER A 191 4.74 -20.01 -11.69
C SER A 191 5.95 -19.08 -11.56
N THR A 192 6.51 -18.99 -10.35
CA THR A 192 7.68 -18.16 -10.04
C THR A 192 8.54 -18.82 -8.96
N ARG A 193 9.61 -18.15 -8.54
CA ARG A 193 10.40 -18.49 -7.36
C ARG A 193 10.33 -17.36 -6.34
N ILE A 194 10.31 -17.72 -5.06
CA ILE A 194 10.36 -16.81 -3.92
C ILE A 194 11.50 -17.29 -3.04
N LEU A 195 12.58 -16.51 -2.92
CA LEU A 195 13.84 -16.88 -2.25
C LEU A 195 14.38 -18.24 -2.73
N GLY A 196 14.29 -18.46 -4.05
CA GLY A 196 14.71 -19.71 -4.69
C GLY A 196 13.69 -20.88 -4.63
N PHE A 197 12.66 -20.80 -3.79
CA PHE A 197 11.63 -21.84 -3.66
C PHE A 197 10.52 -21.69 -4.71
N LYS A 198 10.10 -22.79 -5.32
CA LYS A 198 9.07 -22.76 -6.37
C LYS A 198 7.70 -22.41 -5.78
N SER A 199 7.01 -21.47 -6.40
CA SER A 199 5.60 -21.17 -6.15
C SER A 199 4.79 -21.31 -7.44
N SER A 200 3.62 -21.92 -7.34
CA SER A 200 2.73 -22.22 -8.47
C SER A 200 2.06 -20.99 -9.08
N ILE A 201 1.96 -19.92 -8.29
CA ILE A 201 1.52 -18.57 -8.67
C ILE A 201 2.35 -17.57 -7.86
N PRO A 202 2.46 -16.30 -8.26
CA PRO A 202 3.29 -15.31 -7.58
C PRO A 202 2.55 -14.68 -6.39
N VAL A 203 2.00 -15.55 -5.53
CA VAL A 203 1.24 -15.23 -4.34
C VAL A 203 1.75 -16.07 -3.17
N PHE A 204 1.86 -15.48 -1.98
CA PHE A 204 2.11 -16.20 -0.73
C PHE A 204 1.09 -15.82 0.34
N ALA A 205 0.85 -16.71 1.30
CA ALA A 205 0.09 -16.39 2.49
C ALA A 205 0.97 -15.56 3.43
N SER A 206 0.63 -14.29 3.65
CA SER A 206 1.38 -13.38 4.52
C SER A 206 1.15 -13.75 5.99
N GLY A 207 2.15 -13.46 6.83
CA GLY A 207 2.12 -13.75 8.26
C GLY A 207 0.99 -12.99 8.96
N ALA A 208 -0.05 -13.71 9.36
CA ALA A 208 -1.18 -13.18 10.08
C ALA A 208 -1.46 -14.05 11.31
N ALA A 209 -1.51 -13.41 12.47
CA ALA A 209 -1.60 -14.06 13.77
C ALA A 209 -3.03 -14.52 14.10
N LEU A 210 -3.12 -15.44 15.08
CA LEU A 210 -4.37 -15.87 15.72
C LEU A 210 -5.41 -16.48 14.76
N ALA A 211 -5.01 -17.42 13.89
CA ALA A 211 -5.94 -18.08 12.97
C ALA A 211 -7.03 -18.91 13.69
N LYS A 212 -6.77 -19.38 14.92
CA LYS A 212 -7.74 -20.12 15.74
C LYS A 212 -8.96 -19.31 16.16
N LEU A 213 -8.88 -17.98 16.12
CA LEU A 213 -10.06 -17.12 16.31
C LEU A 213 -11.13 -17.40 15.25
N GLY A 214 -10.72 -17.77 14.04
CA GLY A 214 -11.62 -18.03 12.92
C GLY A 214 -11.98 -19.48 12.68
N HIS A 215 -11.11 -20.43 13.06
CA HIS A 215 -11.36 -21.87 12.91
C HIS A 215 -10.53 -22.68 13.91
N PRO A 216 -11.06 -23.74 14.55
CA PRO A 216 -10.33 -24.50 15.58
C PRO A 216 -8.95 -25.05 15.16
N GLU A 217 -8.80 -25.42 13.89
CA GLU A 217 -7.51 -25.90 13.33
C GLU A 217 -6.52 -24.78 12.96
N GLY A 218 -6.93 -23.52 13.00
CA GLY A 218 -6.07 -22.34 12.81
C GLY A 218 -5.11 -22.41 11.64
N GLU A 219 -3.82 -22.13 11.89
CA GLU A 219 -2.79 -22.02 10.86
C GLU A 219 -2.57 -23.33 10.08
N ALA A 220 -2.90 -24.50 10.64
CA ALA A 220 -2.73 -25.79 9.96
C ALA A 220 -3.60 -25.89 8.69
N ASN A 221 -4.79 -25.26 8.68
CA ASN A 221 -5.61 -25.15 7.47
C ASN A 221 -4.90 -24.40 6.35
N ILE A 222 -4.20 -23.31 6.69
CA ILE A 222 -3.43 -22.51 5.74
C ILE A 222 -2.25 -23.33 5.24
N THR A 223 -1.55 -24.04 6.13
CA THR A 223 -0.41 -24.90 5.79
C THR A 223 -0.79 -25.99 4.81
N ARG A 224 -1.81 -26.79 5.11
CA ARG A 224 -2.25 -27.87 4.23
C ARG A 224 -2.80 -27.34 2.90
N GLY A 225 -3.59 -26.27 2.92
CA GLY A 225 -4.13 -25.65 1.70
C GLY A 225 -3.04 -25.04 0.81
N ALA A 226 -2.01 -24.42 1.40
CA ALA A 226 -0.83 -23.93 0.70
C ALA A 226 -0.02 -25.07 0.09
N ALA A 227 0.13 -26.20 0.80
CA ALA A 227 0.81 -27.40 0.29
C ALA A 227 0.09 -27.96 -0.94
N GLN A 228 -1.23 -28.16 -0.86
CA GLN A 228 -2.04 -28.70 -1.96
C GLN A 228 -1.99 -27.84 -3.21
N THR A 229 -1.81 -26.53 -3.04
CA THR A 229 -1.84 -25.59 -4.16
C THR A 229 -0.45 -25.17 -4.62
N GLY A 230 0.59 -25.49 -3.86
CA GLY A 230 1.99 -25.19 -4.17
C GLY A 230 2.30 -23.71 -4.05
N ILE A 231 1.82 -23.02 -3.02
CA ILE A 231 2.24 -21.65 -2.69
C ILE A 231 3.00 -21.64 -1.36
N ILE A 232 3.78 -20.58 -1.13
CA ILE A 232 4.51 -20.39 0.12
C ILE A 232 3.57 -19.84 1.21
N GLN A 233 3.78 -20.27 2.45
CA GLN A 233 3.18 -19.66 3.64
C GLN A 233 4.27 -19.02 4.49
N MET A 234 4.05 -17.77 4.87
CA MET A 234 4.77 -17.10 5.95
C MET A 234 3.98 -17.26 7.25
N VAL A 235 4.59 -17.87 8.26
CA VAL A 235 4.02 -18.11 9.58
C VAL A 235 4.32 -16.93 10.49
N SER A 236 3.31 -16.40 11.18
CA SER A 236 3.50 -15.29 12.12
C SER A 236 4.24 -15.75 13.37
N PHE A 237 5.07 -14.87 13.94
CA PHE A 237 5.62 -15.03 15.29
C PHE A 237 4.51 -15.31 16.33
N ASN A 238 3.36 -14.65 16.18
CA ASN A 238 2.20 -14.75 17.08
C ASN A 238 1.12 -15.72 16.56
N SER A 239 1.52 -16.84 15.97
CA SER A 239 0.57 -17.88 15.55
C SER A 239 -0.16 -18.51 16.74
N SER A 240 -1.41 -18.92 16.54
CA SER A 240 -2.21 -19.62 17.56
C SER A 240 -1.90 -21.12 17.69
N LEU A 241 -1.10 -21.65 16.78
CA LEU A 241 -0.46 -22.96 16.88
C LEU A 241 1.03 -22.80 17.17
N SER A 242 1.62 -23.82 17.79
CA SER A 242 3.08 -23.88 17.95
C SER A 242 3.75 -24.06 16.58
N TYR A 243 4.99 -23.59 16.44
CA TYR A 243 5.72 -23.71 15.17
C TYR A 243 5.95 -25.16 14.78
N SER A 244 6.13 -26.06 15.76
CA SER A 244 6.24 -27.50 15.52
C SER A 244 4.95 -28.13 15.01
N GLU A 245 3.78 -27.72 15.50
CA GLU A 245 2.49 -28.21 14.99
C GLU A 245 2.23 -27.73 13.56
N ILE A 246 2.57 -26.46 13.28
CA ILE A 246 2.47 -25.91 11.92
C ILE A 246 3.40 -26.68 10.98
N MET A 247 4.66 -26.92 11.39
CA MET A 247 5.61 -27.72 10.61
C MET A 247 5.13 -29.18 10.44
N SER A 248 4.48 -29.76 11.45
CA SER A 248 3.91 -31.12 11.38
C SER A 248 2.74 -31.22 10.41
N ALA A 249 2.02 -30.11 10.17
CA ALA A 249 0.97 -30.03 9.16
C ALA A 249 1.53 -29.82 7.74
N ALA A 250 2.81 -29.47 7.60
CA ALA A 250 3.46 -29.26 6.31
C ALA A 250 3.83 -30.59 5.64
N THR A 251 3.90 -30.57 4.31
CA THR A 251 4.50 -31.69 3.55
C THR A 251 6.02 -31.55 3.52
N SER A 252 6.75 -32.66 3.34
CA SER A 252 8.22 -32.66 3.33
C SER A 252 8.85 -31.77 2.26
N SER A 253 8.12 -31.49 1.16
CA SER A 253 8.58 -30.62 0.07
C SER A 253 8.15 -29.15 0.22
N GLN A 254 7.31 -28.82 1.20
CA GLN A 254 6.78 -27.47 1.37
C GLN A 254 7.78 -26.58 2.10
N ALA A 255 8.02 -25.39 1.55
CA ALA A 255 8.79 -24.36 2.23
C ALA A 255 7.86 -23.47 3.06
N LEU A 256 8.17 -23.34 4.35
CA LEU A 256 7.55 -22.38 5.26
C LEU A 256 8.55 -21.28 5.59
N PHE A 257 8.09 -20.03 5.53
CA PHE A 257 8.84 -18.85 5.96
C PHE A 257 8.35 -18.41 7.33
N PHE A 258 9.18 -17.69 8.06
CA PHE A 258 8.86 -17.24 9.41
C PHE A 258 8.90 -15.73 9.50
N GLN A 259 7.84 -15.11 9.98
CA GLN A 259 7.79 -13.69 10.30
C GLN A 259 8.26 -13.50 11.74
N LEU A 260 9.33 -12.72 11.94
CA LEU A 260 9.94 -12.43 13.22
C LEU A 260 9.51 -11.05 13.73
N TYR A 261 9.20 -10.96 15.03
CA TYR A 261 9.24 -9.72 15.79
C TYR A 261 10.45 -9.80 16.71
N LYS A 262 11.40 -8.88 16.57
CA LYS A 262 12.57 -8.86 17.43
C LYS A 262 12.17 -8.36 18.83
N GLN A 263 12.52 -9.17 19.82
CA GLN A 263 12.48 -8.84 21.25
C GLN A 263 13.94 -8.58 21.69
N THR A 264 14.30 -8.93 22.92
CA THR A 264 15.71 -8.98 23.31
C THR A 264 16.52 -9.94 22.42
N ASP A 265 17.83 -9.72 22.33
CA ASP A 265 18.71 -10.54 21.49
C ASP A 265 18.66 -12.02 21.90
N SER A 266 18.67 -12.31 23.20
CA SER A 266 18.65 -13.68 23.71
C SER A 266 17.37 -14.44 23.36
N ILE A 267 16.19 -13.82 23.54
CA ILE A 267 14.90 -14.43 23.23
C ILE A 267 14.76 -14.62 21.71
N SER A 268 15.16 -13.61 20.94
CA SER A 268 15.08 -13.64 19.49
C SER A 268 16.03 -14.68 18.89
N GLU A 269 17.25 -14.81 19.44
CA GLU A 269 18.21 -15.84 19.03
C GLU A 269 17.71 -17.25 19.33
N GLN A 270 17.15 -17.48 20.52
CA GLN A 270 16.54 -18.77 20.86
C GLN A 270 15.43 -19.13 19.88
N ARG A 271 14.59 -18.15 19.53
CA ARG A 271 13.49 -18.32 18.57
C ARG A 271 14.00 -18.65 17.18
N ILE A 272 15.05 -17.98 16.72
CA ILE A 272 15.67 -18.24 15.42
C ILE A 272 16.25 -19.66 15.36
N ARG A 273 16.94 -20.10 16.42
CA ARG A 273 17.47 -21.47 16.51
C ARG A 273 16.35 -22.52 16.49
N GLU A 274 15.22 -22.25 17.14
CA GLU A 274 14.05 -23.15 17.12
C GLU A 274 13.49 -23.31 15.70
N ILE A 275 13.25 -22.21 14.97
CA ILE A 275 12.67 -22.29 13.63
C ILE A 275 13.66 -22.87 12.61
N GLU A 276 14.97 -22.65 12.77
CA GLU A 276 15.99 -23.30 11.96
C GLU A 276 16.00 -24.82 12.18
N ALA A 277 15.95 -25.26 13.44
CA ALA A 277 15.90 -26.68 13.80
C ALA A 277 14.64 -27.37 13.26
N LEU A 278 13.50 -26.66 13.23
CA LEU A 278 12.26 -27.14 12.64
C LEU A 278 12.30 -27.16 11.09
N GLY A 279 13.23 -26.44 10.47
CA GLY A 279 13.45 -26.45 9.02
C GLY A 279 12.76 -25.32 8.25
N TYR A 280 12.36 -24.24 8.90
CA TYR A 280 11.90 -23.01 8.23
C TYR A 280 12.98 -22.46 7.29
N LYS A 281 12.56 -21.78 6.22
CA LYS A 281 13.42 -21.50 5.06
C LYS A 281 13.81 -20.05 4.87
N ALA A 282 13.18 -19.11 5.56
CA ALA A 282 13.50 -17.68 5.51
C ALA A 282 12.93 -16.95 6.73
N ILE A 283 13.49 -15.79 7.03
CA ILE A 283 13.07 -14.88 8.10
C ILE A 283 12.59 -13.57 7.48
N PHE A 284 11.38 -13.15 7.83
CA PHE A 284 10.81 -11.85 7.49
C PHE A 284 10.76 -11.02 8.77
N LEU A 285 11.73 -10.12 8.96
CA LEU A 285 11.80 -9.26 10.12
C LEU A 285 10.80 -8.11 9.96
N THR A 286 9.78 -8.07 10.81
CA THR A 286 8.76 -7.00 10.79
C THR A 286 9.26 -5.76 11.53
N VAL A 287 9.32 -4.63 10.85
CA VAL A 287 9.77 -3.33 11.39
C VAL A 287 8.66 -2.27 11.47
N ASP A 288 7.51 -2.50 10.83
CA ASP A 288 6.37 -1.56 10.80
C ASP A 288 5.48 -1.55 12.06
N ALA A 289 5.83 -2.33 13.09
CA ALA A 289 5.01 -2.49 14.29
C ALA A 289 5.83 -2.49 15.59
N ILE A 290 6.78 -1.55 15.69
CA ILE A 290 7.53 -1.23 16.92
C ILE A 290 6.58 -0.76 18.04
N VAL A 291 5.60 0.06 17.69
CA VAL A 291 4.46 0.45 18.54
C VAL A 291 3.19 -0.13 17.92
N ILE A 292 2.17 -0.40 18.73
CA ILE A 292 0.90 -0.92 18.21
C ILE A 292 0.06 0.19 17.59
N GLY A 293 -0.53 -0.11 16.43
CA GLY A 293 -1.57 0.75 15.85
C GLY A 293 -2.84 0.76 16.71
N ASN A 294 -3.51 1.91 16.74
CA ASN A 294 -4.74 2.13 17.51
C ASN A 294 -5.96 1.52 16.81
N ARG A 295 -6.32 0.27 17.13
CA ARG A 295 -7.41 -0.45 16.45
C ARG A 295 -8.76 -0.25 17.15
N GLU A 296 -9.37 0.91 16.93
CA GLU A 296 -10.56 1.35 17.66
C GLU A 296 -11.74 0.38 17.57
N LYS A 297 -11.99 -0.21 16.39
CA LYS A 297 -13.05 -1.21 16.20
C LYS A 297 -12.89 -2.44 17.10
N ALA A 298 -11.66 -2.87 17.35
CA ALA A 298 -11.38 -4.00 18.23
C ALA A 298 -11.62 -3.63 19.71
N VAL A 299 -11.26 -2.41 20.11
CA VAL A 299 -11.51 -1.88 21.46
C VAL A 299 -13.00 -1.72 21.71
N ARG A 300 -13.72 -1.09 20.78
CA ARG A 300 -15.17 -0.86 20.86
C ARG A 300 -15.95 -2.17 20.93
N ASN A 301 -15.63 -3.13 20.05
CA ASN A 301 -16.31 -4.42 20.07
C ASN A 301 -16.11 -5.18 21.38
N ALA A 302 -14.94 -5.01 22.03
CA ALA A 302 -14.70 -5.61 23.33
C ALA A 302 -15.59 -5.01 24.42
N TRP A 303 -15.81 -3.68 24.42
CA TRP A 303 -16.79 -3.04 25.32
C TRP A 303 -18.21 -3.55 25.07
N GLU A 304 -18.65 -3.58 23.81
CA GLU A 304 -20.00 -4.03 23.44
C GLU A 304 -20.27 -5.48 23.88
N LEU A 305 -19.30 -6.38 23.70
CA LEU A 305 -19.41 -7.76 24.16
C LEU A 305 -19.46 -7.87 25.69
N GLU A 306 -18.65 -7.08 26.41
CA GLU A 306 -18.69 -7.04 27.88
C GLU A 306 -20.04 -6.52 28.40
N ASP A 307 -20.63 -5.51 27.76
CA ASP A 307 -21.93 -4.96 28.13
C ASP A 307 -23.06 -5.94 27.84
N GLU A 308 -23.03 -6.64 26.70
CA GLU A 308 -23.97 -7.72 26.37
C GLU A 308 -23.91 -8.87 27.38
N GLU A 309 -22.70 -9.30 27.78
CA GLU A 309 -22.50 -10.35 28.78
C GLU A 309 -23.02 -9.93 30.17
N LYS A 310 -22.90 -8.65 30.52
CA LYS A 310 -23.43 -8.09 31.78
C LYS A 310 -24.93 -7.77 31.70
N GLY A 311 -25.55 -7.83 30.51
CA GLY A 311 -26.96 -7.48 30.30
C GLY A 311 -27.25 -5.98 30.45
N VAL A 312 -26.26 -5.12 30.26
CA VAL A 312 -26.37 -3.65 30.40
C VAL A 312 -26.57 -3.04 29.01
N ALA A 313 -27.40 -1.98 28.91
CA ALA A 313 -27.56 -1.25 27.66
C ALA A 313 -26.25 -0.55 27.27
N PRO A 314 -25.87 -0.50 25.97
CA PRO A 314 -24.63 0.12 25.52
C PRO A 314 -24.59 1.58 25.97
N TYR A 315 -23.65 1.90 26.85
CA TYR A 315 -23.61 3.18 27.56
C TYR A 315 -22.45 4.04 27.07
N TRP A 316 -22.76 5.27 26.70
CA TRP A 316 -21.85 6.24 26.08
C TRP A 316 -21.46 7.33 27.12
N TYR A 317 -22.06 7.29 28.31
CA TYR A 317 -22.05 8.36 29.31
C TYR A 317 -21.98 7.81 30.75
N ASP A 318 -20.97 7.03 31.12
CA ASP A 318 -20.72 6.78 32.55
C ASP A 318 -19.96 7.97 33.15
N ASN A 319 -20.61 8.74 34.05
CA ASN A 319 -20.03 9.91 34.72
C ASN A 319 -19.10 9.54 35.89
N ASP A 320 -18.86 8.26 36.11
CA ASP A 320 -17.98 7.76 37.16
C ASP A 320 -16.57 7.48 36.62
N ALA A 321 -15.73 8.52 36.58
CA ALA A 321 -14.32 8.44 36.17
C ALA A 321 -13.46 7.49 37.05
N SER A 322 -14.00 6.95 38.15
CA SER A 322 -13.31 5.99 39.01
C SER A 322 -13.36 4.54 38.49
N LYS A 323 -14.28 4.23 37.56
CA LYS A 323 -14.37 2.92 36.91
C LYS A 323 -13.58 2.94 35.60
N LYS A 324 -12.30 2.59 35.67
CA LYS A 324 -11.49 2.34 34.46
C LYS A 324 -12.17 1.23 33.65
N SER A 325 -12.81 1.57 32.53
CA SER A 325 -13.41 0.57 31.65
C SER A 325 -12.30 -0.28 31.00
N SER A 326 -12.45 -1.60 31.11
CA SER A 326 -11.45 -2.60 30.71
C SER A 326 -11.28 -2.79 29.20
N GLY A 327 -11.93 -2.01 28.33
CA GLY A 327 -11.85 -2.32 26.88
C GLY A 327 -10.51 -2.01 26.22
N VAL A 328 -9.65 -1.19 26.83
CA VAL A 328 -8.23 -1.11 26.44
C VAL A 328 -7.51 -2.45 26.73
N VAL A 329 -8.00 -3.20 27.72
CA VAL A 329 -7.42 -4.45 28.24
C VAL A 329 -8.02 -5.69 27.57
N ALA A 330 -9.24 -5.61 27.04
CA ALA A 330 -9.95 -6.71 26.38
C ALA A 330 -9.60 -6.91 24.88
N ALA A 331 -8.76 -6.03 24.31
CA ALA A 331 -7.97 -6.32 23.12
C ALA A 331 -6.79 -7.26 23.46
N ALA A 332 -7.03 -8.33 24.22
CA ALA A 332 -6.00 -9.22 24.77
C ALA A 332 -5.05 -9.78 23.67
N GLY A 333 -5.57 -10.08 22.48
CA GLY A 333 -4.78 -10.50 21.33
C GLY A 333 -3.96 -9.39 20.66
N VAL A 334 -4.24 -8.12 20.97
CA VAL A 334 -3.52 -6.93 20.46
C VAL A 334 -2.42 -6.55 21.45
N ARG A 335 -2.71 -6.47 22.76
CA ARG A 335 -1.72 -6.19 23.81
C ARG A 335 -0.73 -7.35 24.03
N SER A 336 -1.19 -8.60 23.88
CA SER A 336 -0.30 -9.78 24.00
C SER A 336 0.79 -9.86 22.93
N ILE A 337 0.64 -9.12 21.83
CA ILE A 337 1.65 -9.01 20.77
C ILE A 337 2.79 -8.04 21.17
N THR A 338 2.65 -7.28 22.26
CA THR A 338 3.42 -6.05 22.48
C THR A 338 4.28 -5.96 23.74
N SER A 339 4.11 -6.84 24.73
CA SER A 339 5.10 -6.88 25.81
C SER A 339 6.40 -7.45 25.22
N ASP A 340 7.50 -6.73 25.42
CA ASP A 340 8.88 -7.18 25.12
C ASP A 340 9.41 -6.97 23.68
N LYS A 341 8.79 -6.11 22.85
CA LYS A 341 9.40 -5.72 21.56
C LYS A 341 10.60 -4.79 21.76
N ASP A 342 11.64 -4.99 20.95
CA ASP A 342 12.77 -4.06 20.89
C ASP A 342 12.32 -2.77 20.19
N LEU A 343 12.30 -1.67 20.92
CA LEU A 343 11.95 -0.35 20.39
C LEU A 343 13.15 0.36 19.75
N ASP A 344 14.39 -0.12 19.97
CA ASP A 344 15.63 0.49 19.47
C ASP A 344 16.19 -0.26 18.24
N LEU A 345 15.29 -0.77 17.40
CA LEU A 345 15.68 -1.38 16.12
C LEU A 345 16.35 -0.34 15.24
N SER A 346 17.61 -0.60 14.89
CA SER A 346 18.43 0.23 14.00
C SER A 346 19.10 -0.63 12.93
N TRP A 347 19.37 -0.04 11.76
CA TRP A 347 20.03 -0.72 10.65
C TRP A 347 21.44 -1.17 11.03
N GLU A 348 22.17 -0.34 11.77
CA GLU A 348 23.56 -0.51 12.16
C GLU A 348 23.77 -1.64 13.17
N LYS A 349 22.77 -1.92 14.02
CA LYS A 349 22.86 -2.98 15.03
C LYS A 349 22.12 -4.25 14.60
N THR A 350 20.89 -4.09 14.13
CA THR A 350 19.93 -5.21 13.98
C THR A 350 20.34 -6.15 12.86
N ILE A 351 20.68 -5.63 11.68
CA ILE A 351 21.01 -6.46 10.53
C ILE A 351 22.34 -7.20 10.72
N PRO A 352 23.43 -6.54 11.17
CA PRO A 352 24.68 -7.26 11.49
C PRO A 352 24.51 -8.33 12.56
N TRP A 353 23.74 -8.05 13.63
CA TRP A 353 23.43 -9.04 14.65
C TRP A 353 22.67 -10.24 14.07
N LEU A 354 21.60 -10.01 13.30
CA LEU A 354 20.81 -11.09 12.71
C LEU A 354 21.66 -11.95 11.77
N ARG A 355 22.50 -11.33 10.94
CA ARG A 355 23.46 -12.03 10.07
C ARG A 355 24.53 -12.81 10.83
N SER A 356 24.86 -12.43 12.06
CA SER A 356 25.83 -13.16 12.89
C SER A 356 25.29 -14.48 13.45
N ILE A 357 23.96 -14.62 13.57
CA ILE A 357 23.32 -15.77 14.23
C ILE A 357 22.56 -16.71 13.28
N THR A 358 22.27 -16.30 12.05
CA THR A 358 21.55 -17.13 11.06
C THR A 358 22.11 -16.98 9.65
N LYS A 359 21.95 -18.04 8.85
CA LYS A 359 22.23 -18.06 7.40
C LYS A 359 20.96 -18.11 6.55
N LEU A 360 19.79 -18.12 7.18
CA LEU A 360 18.54 -18.06 6.42
C LEU A 360 18.45 -16.72 5.68
N PRO A 361 17.80 -16.71 4.50
CA PRO A 361 17.47 -15.46 3.84
C PRO A 361 16.68 -14.53 4.76
N VAL A 362 17.07 -13.26 4.79
CA VAL A 362 16.45 -12.21 5.62
C VAL A 362 15.74 -11.22 4.71
N VAL A 363 14.45 -11.03 4.97
CA VAL A 363 13.60 -10.05 4.29
C VAL A 363 13.11 -9.01 5.28
N ILE A 364 13.20 -7.72 4.95
CA ILE A 364 12.66 -6.66 5.81
C ILE A 364 11.22 -6.39 5.44
N LYS A 365 10.30 -6.69 6.36
CA LYS A 365 8.87 -6.47 6.20
C LYS A 365 8.45 -5.16 6.86
N GLY A 366 7.80 -4.29 6.10
CA GLY A 366 7.25 -3.03 6.62
C GLY A 366 7.87 -1.77 6.02
N ILE A 367 8.60 -1.90 4.90
CA ILE A 367 9.18 -0.78 4.17
C ILE A 367 8.05 0.06 3.56
N GLN A 368 8.04 1.36 3.85
CA GLN A 368 6.96 2.29 3.46
C GLN A 368 7.46 3.48 2.63
N CYS A 369 8.78 3.63 2.44
CA CYS A 369 9.39 4.69 1.64
C CYS A 369 10.57 4.16 0.80
N ILE A 370 11.08 5.00 -0.09
CA ILE A 370 12.17 4.63 -1.03
C ILE A 370 13.50 4.61 -0.28
N GLU A 371 13.68 5.53 0.64
CA GLU A 371 14.87 5.75 1.44
C GLU A 371 15.21 4.48 2.22
N ASP A 372 14.23 3.90 2.94
CA ASP A 372 14.42 2.65 3.68
C ASP A 372 14.63 1.44 2.76
N ALA A 373 14.03 1.42 1.57
CA ALA A 373 14.28 0.37 0.59
C ALA A 373 15.75 0.36 0.14
N VAL A 374 16.35 1.54 -0.02
CA VAL A 374 17.75 1.71 -0.40
C VAL A 374 18.66 1.29 0.75
N ILE A 375 18.39 1.75 1.97
CA ILE A 375 19.18 1.38 3.16
C ILE A 375 19.13 -0.14 3.39
N ALA A 376 17.97 -0.78 3.20
CA ALA A 376 17.83 -2.23 3.32
C ALA A 376 18.76 -2.98 2.33
N VAL A 377 18.82 -2.52 1.08
CA VAL A 377 19.73 -3.10 0.07
C VAL A 377 21.19 -2.91 0.47
N GLU A 378 21.56 -1.71 0.95
CA GLU A 378 22.92 -1.40 1.40
C GLU A 378 23.33 -2.22 2.63
N ALA A 379 22.36 -2.53 3.51
CA ALA A 379 22.55 -3.43 4.66
C ALA A 379 22.71 -4.90 4.25
N GLY A 380 22.55 -5.23 2.96
CA GLY A 380 22.79 -6.57 2.42
C GLY A 380 21.72 -7.60 2.79
N VAL A 381 20.45 -7.20 2.86
CA VAL A 381 19.32 -8.14 3.04
C VAL A 381 18.99 -8.87 1.72
N ASP A 382 18.27 -10.00 1.79
CA ASP A 382 17.94 -10.82 0.62
C ASP A 382 16.66 -10.33 -0.10
N GLY A 383 15.82 -9.57 0.60
CA GLY A 383 14.60 -9.02 0.05
C GLY A 383 13.98 -7.92 0.91
N ILE A 384 13.02 -7.21 0.33
CA ILE A 384 12.19 -6.23 1.03
C ILE A 384 10.71 -6.54 0.78
N LEU A 385 9.86 -6.34 1.78
CA LEU A 385 8.41 -6.42 1.65
C LEU A 385 7.80 -5.05 1.95
N LEU A 386 7.33 -4.40 0.89
CA LEU A 386 6.60 -3.14 0.93
C LEU A 386 5.24 -3.38 1.58
N SER A 387 5.03 -2.80 2.75
CA SER A 387 3.88 -3.10 3.61
C SER A 387 3.66 -2.00 4.63
N ASN A 388 2.41 -1.67 4.89
CA ASN A 388 1.97 -0.87 6.05
C ASN A 388 1.14 -1.73 7.01
N HIS A 389 1.49 -3.02 7.10
CA HIS A 389 0.78 -4.01 7.90
C HIS A 389 -0.71 -4.19 7.53
N GLY A 390 -1.07 -3.88 6.29
CA GLY A 390 -2.46 -3.90 5.83
C GLY A 390 -3.32 -2.82 6.49
N GLY A 391 -2.74 -1.65 6.78
CA GLY A 391 -3.39 -0.48 7.41
C GLY A 391 -3.55 -0.60 8.93
N ARG A 392 -2.82 -1.50 9.59
CA ARG A 392 -3.04 -1.84 11.02
C ARG A 392 -2.06 -1.15 11.98
N GLN A 393 -1.27 -0.22 11.46
CA GLN A 393 -0.15 0.42 12.17
C GLN A 393 -0.24 1.95 12.04
N LEU A 394 0.61 2.60 11.24
CA LEU A 394 0.49 4.04 10.99
C LEU A 394 -0.63 4.31 9.98
N ASP A 395 -1.70 5.00 10.37
CA ASP A 395 -2.70 5.47 9.42
C ASP A 395 -2.15 6.65 8.59
N TYR A 396 -2.70 6.87 7.40
CA TYR A 396 -2.12 7.73 6.35
C TYR A 396 -0.75 7.30 5.80
N SER A 397 -0.26 6.10 6.13
CA SER A 397 0.82 5.48 5.36
C SER A 397 0.42 5.35 3.89
N LEU A 398 1.36 5.66 2.99
CA LEU A 398 1.20 5.44 1.55
C LEU A 398 0.81 3.98 1.25
N PRO A 399 -0.03 3.74 0.23
CA PRO A 399 -0.30 2.41 -0.27
C PRO A 399 0.98 1.74 -0.78
N PRO A 400 1.24 0.46 -0.43
CA PRO A 400 2.44 -0.24 -0.90
C PRO A 400 2.60 -0.28 -2.41
N ILE A 401 1.50 -0.25 -3.19
CA ILE A 401 1.57 -0.22 -4.66
C ILE A 401 2.10 1.12 -5.20
N GLU A 402 1.82 2.21 -4.49
CA GLU A 402 2.36 3.55 -4.79
C GLU A 402 3.85 3.61 -4.43
N VAL A 403 4.25 3.03 -3.30
CA VAL A 403 5.66 2.89 -2.93
C VAL A 403 6.42 2.06 -3.97
N LEU A 404 5.84 0.93 -4.40
CA LEU A 404 6.40 0.07 -5.45
C LEU A 404 6.59 0.83 -6.76
N TYR A 405 5.58 1.61 -7.15
CA TYR A 405 5.62 2.44 -8.35
C TYR A 405 6.74 3.48 -8.29
N ARG A 406 6.83 4.23 -7.19
CA ARG A 406 7.87 5.25 -7.00
C ARG A 406 9.26 4.63 -6.94
N LEU A 407 9.41 3.47 -6.29
CA LEU A 407 10.65 2.71 -6.24
C LEU A 407 11.09 2.29 -7.65
N ARG A 408 10.19 1.76 -8.47
CA ARG A 408 10.45 1.39 -9.87
C ARG A 408 10.90 2.58 -10.71
N LEU A 409 10.32 3.76 -10.50
CA LEU A 409 10.69 4.96 -11.26
C LEU A 409 12.02 5.56 -10.82
N ARG A 410 12.27 5.64 -9.51
CA ARG A 410 13.40 6.41 -8.96
C ARG A 410 14.65 5.56 -8.68
N ARG A 411 14.48 4.28 -8.36
CA ARG A 411 15.54 3.35 -7.96
C ARG A 411 15.34 1.96 -8.60
N PRO A 412 15.34 1.86 -9.94
CA PRO A 412 15.22 0.57 -10.62
C PRO A 412 16.34 -0.41 -10.27
N ASP A 413 17.51 0.09 -9.84
CA ASP A 413 18.66 -0.70 -9.39
C ASP A 413 18.37 -1.58 -8.16
N VAL A 414 17.34 -1.25 -7.36
CA VAL A 414 16.93 -2.06 -6.20
C VAL A 414 16.43 -3.44 -6.65
N PHE A 415 15.69 -3.50 -7.75
CA PHE A 415 15.11 -4.75 -8.28
C PHE A 415 16.16 -5.71 -8.86
N GLU A 416 17.37 -5.24 -9.11
CA GLU A 416 18.50 -6.06 -9.59
C GLU A 416 19.30 -6.67 -8.43
N LYS A 417 19.16 -6.11 -7.22
CA LYS A 417 19.98 -6.46 -6.05
C LYS A 417 19.26 -7.37 -5.06
N VAL A 418 17.94 -7.21 -4.91
CA VAL A 418 17.13 -7.93 -3.91
C VAL A 418 15.77 -8.34 -4.49
N GLU A 419 15.13 -9.36 -3.89
CA GLU A 419 13.72 -9.66 -4.20
C GLU A 419 12.80 -8.61 -3.56
N VAL A 420 11.82 -8.10 -4.32
CA VAL A 420 10.87 -7.08 -3.84
C VAL A 420 9.49 -7.69 -3.75
N TYR A 421 8.87 -7.67 -2.57
CA TYR A 421 7.51 -8.14 -2.34
C TYR A 421 6.59 -6.97 -1.96
N ILE A 422 5.30 -7.22 -2.06
CA ILE A 422 4.27 -6.26 -1.65
C ILE A 422 3.10 -7.00 -1.00
N ASP A 423 2.53 -6.42 0.06
CA ASP A 423 1.21 -6.80 0.56
C ASP A 423 0.31 -5.57 0.79
N GLY A 424 -0.92 -5.80 1.28
CA GLY A 424 -1.89 -4.73 1.53
C GLY A 424 -2.85 -4.49 0.36
N GLY A 425 -4.16 -4.55 0.63
CA GLY A 425 -5.20 -4.14 -0.34
C GLY A 425 -5.51 -5.08 -1.51
N ILE A 426 -4.62 -6.01 -1.86
CA ILE A 426 -4.81 -6.98 -2.97
C ILE A 426 -6.09 -7.81 -2.78
N ARG A 427 -6.97 -7.86 -3.79
CA ARG A 427 -8.22 -8.65 -3.80
C ARG A 427 -8.52 -9.35 -5.11
N ARG A 428 -7.77 -9.08 -6.19
CA ARG A 428 -7.94 -9.66 -7.52
C ARG A 428 -6.62 -10.14 -8.12
N GLY A 429 -6.69 -11.11 -9.03
CA GLY A 429 -5.54 -11.53 -9.84
C GLY A 429 -4.95 -10.39 -10.69
N THR A 430 -5.77 -9.41 -11.08
CA THR A 430 -5.29 -8.19 -11.76
C THR A 430 -4.41 -7.32 -10.86
N ASP A 431 -4.70 -7.25 -9.55
CA ASP A 431 -3.88 -6.50 -8.60
C ASP A 431 -2.49 -7.15 -8.49
N VAL A 432 -2.47 -8.49 -8.45
CA VAL A 432 -1.24 -9.28 -8.51
C VAL A 432 -0.46 -8.93 -9.77
N VAL A 433 -1.07 -9.06 -10.95
CA VAL A 433 -0.39 -8.79 -12.23
C VAL A 433 0.12 -7.34 -12.32
N LYS A 434 -0.61 -6.35 -11.79
CA LYS A 434 -0.12 -4.95 -11.71
C LYS A 434 1.18 -4.84 -10.92
N ALA A 435 1.22 -5.44 -9.74
CA ALA A 435 2.42 -5.44 -8.89
C ALA A 435 3.61 -6.13 -9.59
N LEU A 436 3.37 -7.25 -10.28
CA LEU A 436 4.43 -7.96 -11.02
C LEU A 436 4.98 -7.13 -12.17
N CYS A 437 4.12 -6.46 -12.94
CA CYS A 437 4.57 -5.54 -13.99
C CYS A 437 5.48 -4.43 -13.44
N LEU A 438 5.19 -3.94 -12.22
CA LEU A 438 6.02 -2.94 -11.55
C LEU A 438 7.29 -3.52 -10.91
N GLY A 439 7.48 -4.84 -10.93
CA GLY A 439 8.70 -5.49 -10.47
C GLY A 439 8.61 -6.31 -9.20
N ALA A 440 7.44 -6.43 -8.59
CA ALA A 440 7.32 -7.31 -7.44
C ALA A 440 7.60 -8.76 -7.86
N THR A 441 8.37 -9.50 -7.05
CA THR A 441 8.63 -10.93 -7.22
C THR A 441 7.38 -11.76 -6.92
N ALA A 442 6.64 -11.38 -5.87
CA ALA A 442 5.39 -11.99 -5.46
C ALA A 442 4.59 -11.04 -4.55
N VAL A 443 3.30 -11.33 -4.37
CA VAL A 443 2.42 -10.56 -3.49
C VAL A 443 1.93 -11.38 -2.30
N GLY A 444 1.86 -10.74 -1.13
CA GLY A 444 1.37 -11.33 0.11
C GLY A 444 -0.10 -11.02 0.33
N LEU A 445 -0.88 -12.00 0.81
CA LEU A 445 -2.25 -11.77 1.30
C LEU A 445 -2.37 -12.27 2.74
N GLY A 446 -2.89 -11.43 3.65
CA GLY A 446 -3.17 -11.81 5.03
C GLY A 446 -4.64 -12.15 5.24
N ARG A 447 -5.49 -11.11 5.30
CA ARG A 447 -6.94 -11.21 5.57
C ARG A 447 -7.64 -12.25 4.69
N SER A 448 -7.33 -12.32 3.39
CA SER A 448 -7.97 -13.29 2.49
C SER A 448 -7.77 -14.74 2.92
N PHE A 449 -6.58 -15.10 3.41
CA PHE A 449 -6.33 -16.46 3.93
C PHE A 449 -7.00 -16.69 5.28
N LEU A 450 -7.02 -15.69 6.16
CA LEU A 450 -7.76 -15.76 7.43
C LEU A 450 -9.26 -15.94 7.20
N TYR A 451 -9.86 -15.20 6.26
CA TYR A 451 -11.27 -15.35 5.92
C TYR A 451 -11.57 -16.70 5.27
N ALA A 452 -10.71 -17.15 4.35
CA ALA A 452 -10.88 -18.42 3.68
C ALA A 452 -10.83 -19.62 4.64
N GLN A 453 -9.83 -19.64 5.53
CA GLN A 453 -9.69 -20.71 6.53
C GLN A 453 -10.81 -20.66 7.58
N SER A 454 -11.32 -19.46 7.92
CA SER A 454 -12.47 -19.33 8.81
C SER A 454 -13.73 -19.90 8.15
N ALA A 455 -14.01 -19.51 6.91
CA ALA A 455 -15.28 -19.83 6.24
C ALA A 455 -15.41 -21.31 5.85
N TYR A 456 -14.33 -21.92 5.34
CA TYR A 456 -14.36 -23.28 4.80
C TYR A 456 -13.13 -24.13 5.16
N GLY A 457 -12.35 -23.74 6.17
CA GLY A 457 -11.15 -24.45 6.57
C GLY A 457 -10.12 -24.53 5.44
N GLU A 458 -9.39 -25.64 5.38
CA GLU A 458 -8.43 -25.95 4.33
C GLU A 458 -9.02 -25.83 2.91
N ALA A 459 -10.26 -26.29 2.69
CA ALA A 459 -10.90 -26.22 1.38
C ALA A 459 -11.11 -24.77 0.90
N GLY A 460 -11.38 -23.85 1.83
CA GLY A 460 -11.47 -22.41 1.55
C GLY A 460 -10.14 -21.85 1.06
N VAL A 461 -9.04 -22.20 1.72
CA VAL A 461 -7.68 -21.82 1.32
C VAL A 461 -7.38 -22.29 -0.09
N VAL A 462 -7.66 -23.57 -0.39
CA VAL A 462 -7.50 -24.12 -1.74
C VAL A 462 -8.35 -23.36 -2.77
N ARG A 463 -9.58 -23.00 -2.41
CA ARG A 463 -10.50 -22.27 -3.30
C ARG A 463 -9.97 -20.90 -3.68
N ILE A 464 -9.51 -20.08 -2.72
CA ILE A 464 -9.02 -18.73 -3.05
C ILE A 464 -7.76 -18.76 -3.92
N VAL A 465 -6.88 -19.75 -3.72
CA VAL A 465 -5.68 -19.91 -4.56
C VAL A 465 -6.07 -20.33 -5.98
N LYS A 466 -7.06 -21.21 -6.15
CA LYS A 466 -7.61 -21.56 -7.47
C LYS A 466 -8.27 -20.36 -8.17
N ILE A 467 -9.00 -19.52 -7.43
CA ILE A 467 -9.59 -18.28 -7.94
C ILE A 467 -8.49 -17.34 -8.43
N LEU A 468 -7.48 -17.06 -7.60
CA LEU A 468 -6.36 -16.19 -7.95
C LEU A 468 -5.58 -16.73 -9.15
N ARG A 469 -5.30 -18.04 -9.19
CA ARG A 469 -4.65 -18.68 -10.35
C ARG A 469 -5.43 -18.44 -11.63
N ARG A 470 -6.75 -18.64 -11.62
CA ARG A 470 -7.62 -18.36 -12.77
C ARG A 470 -7.54 -16.88 -13.17
N GLU A 471 -7.70 -15.97 -12.21
CA GLU A 471 -7.69 -14.52 -12.49
C GLU A 471 -6.34 -14.04 -13.02
N ILE A 472 -5.22 -14.50 -12.45
CA ILE A 472 -3.85 -14.19 -12.90
C ILE A 472 -3.63 -14.72 -14.32
N LEU A 473 -3.96 -15.98 -14.58
CA LEU A 473 -3.84 -16.57 -15.91
C LEU A 473 -4.66 -15.82 -16.96
N THR A 474 -5.89 -15.43 -16.63
CA THR A 474 -6.74 -14.64 -17.52
C THR A 474 -6.11 -13.28 -17.79
N ALA A 475 -5.68 -12.57 -16.75
CA ALA A 475 -5.05 -11.26 -16.88
C ALA A 475 -3.76 -11.32 -17.71
N MET A 476 -2.86 -12.28 -17.43
CA MET A 476 -1.63 -12.49 -18.21
C MET A 476 -1.94 -12.74 -19.69
N ARG A 477 -2.88 -13.64 -20.00
CA ARG A 477 -3.25 -13.93 -21.39
C ARG A 477 -3.81 -12.70 -22.11
N LEU A 478 -4.72 -11.95 -21.47
CA LEU A 478 -5.31 -10.74 -22.04
C LEU A 478 -4.28 -9.62 -22.20
N LEU A 479 -3.27 -9.56 -21.34
CA LEU A 479 -2.16 -8.61 -21.42
C LEU A 479 -1.13 -8.98 -22.52
N GLY A 480 -1.14 -10.23 -22.97
CA GLY A 480 -0.15 -10.77 -23.91
C GLY A 480 1.12 -11.29 -23.22
N ALA A 481 1.01 -11.80 -21.99
CA ALA A 481 2.10 -12.41 -21.24
C ALA A 481 1.88 -13.92 -21.11
N SER A 482 2.91 -14.70 -21.42
CA SER A 482 2.88 -16.17 -21.32
C SER A 482 3.61 -16.67 -20.07
N THR A 483 4.51 -15.87 -19.50
CA THR A 483 5.23 -16.17 -18.27
C THR A 483 5.27 -14.94 -17.37
N VAL A 484 5.58 -15.12 -16.07
CA VAL A 484 5.79 -13.98 -15.15
C VAL A 484 6.92 -13.07 -15.65
N ALA A 485 7.96 -13.61 -16.28
CA ALA A 485 9.06 -12.84 -16.86
C ALA A 485 8.64 -11.96 -18.05
N ASP A 486 7.51 -12.24 -18.69
CA ASP A 486 6.98 -11.39 -19.77
C ASP A 486 6.30 -10.12 -19.22
N LEU A 487 5.97 -10.08 -17.93
CA LEU A 487 5.33 -8.93 -17.29
C LEU A 487 6.36 -7.84 -17.06
N ARG A 488 6.08 -6.65 -17.59
CA ARG A 488 7.04 -5.54 -17.62
C ARG A 488 6.37 -4.22 -17.26
N PRO A 489 7.14 -3.21 -16.84
CA PRO A 489 6.58 -1.92 -16.45
C PRO A 489 5.79 -1.22 -17.56
N ASP A 490 6.16 -1.40 -18.84
CA ASP A 490 5.44 -0.83 -19.99
C ASP A 490 4.00 -1.35 -20.13
N MET A 491 3.66 -2.44 -19.44
CA MET A 491 2.32 -3.02 -19.47
C MET A 491 1.37 -2.43 -18.44
N VAL A 492 1.85 -1.56 -17.55
CA VAL A 492 1.03 -0.89 -16.53
C VAL A 492 1.33 0.60 -16.53
N VAL A 493 0.28 1.39 -16.65
CA VAL A 493 0.35 2.85 -16.58
C VAL A 493 -0.37 3.29 -15.31
N SER A 494 0.26 4.17 -14.54
CA SER A 494 -0.46 4.87 -13.48
C SER A 494 -1.27 5.97 -14.12
N PHE A 495 -2.59 5.90 -13.98
CA PHE A 495 -3.51 7.01 -14.19
C PHE A 495 -3.51 7.88 -12.92
N THR A 496 -2.32 8.33 -12.57
CA THR A 496 -2.15 9.67 -12.01
C THR A 496 -1.87 10.54 -13.22
N PRO A 497 -2.38 11.77 -13.33
CA PRO A 497 -1.97 12.69 -14.37
C PRO A 497 -0.46 12.88 -14.25
N LYS A 498 0.29 12.05 -14.97
CA LYS A 498 1.69 12.29 -15.25
C LYS A 498 1.64 13.42 -16.25
N VAL A 499 2.00 14.60 -15.76
CA VAL A 499 2.49 15.71 -16.56
C VAL A 499 3.62 15.16 -17.44
N SER A 500 3.24 14.67 -18.61
CA SER A 500 4.09 14.21 -19.70
C SER A 500 3.20 14.20 -20.95
N ILE A 501 2.84 15.42 -21.34
CA ILE A 501 1.79 15.77 -22.31
C ILE A 501 2.27 15.65 -23.77
N MET A 502 3.58 15.46 -23.99
CA MET A 502 4.21 15.54 -25.31
C MET A 502 3.77 14.48 -26.33
N SER A 503 3.26 13.31 -25.90
CA SER A 503 2.95 12.22 -26.83
C SER A 503 1.49 12.18 -27.32
N ALA A 504 0.55 12.83 -26.61
CA ALA A 504 -0.87 12.78 -26.94
C ALA A 504 -1.28 13.89 -27.92
N ILE A 505 -0.69 15.09 -27.79
CA ILE A 505 -0.96 16.26 -28.65
C ILE A 505 -0.65 15.97 -30.13
N ARG A 506 0.38 15.16 -30.41
CA ARG A 506 0.82 14.87 -31.79
C ARG A 506 -0.13 13.94 -32.56
N ALA A 507 -0.86 13.07 -31.87
CA ALA A 507 -1.80 12.16 -32.51
C ALA A 507 -3.11 12.85 -32.91
N LEU A 508 -3.51 13.90 -32.18
CA LEU A 508 -4.75 14.65 -32.42
C LEU A 508 -4.60 15.69 -33.55
N ARG A 509 -3.43 16.34 -33.70
CA ARG A 509 -3.17 17.24 -34.85
C ARG A 509 -3.20 16.52 -36.22
N GLN A 510 -2.85 15.23 -36.27
CA GLN A 510 -2.93 14.45 -37.53
C GLN A 510 -4.37 14.08 -37.93
N LEU A 511 -5.34 14.15 -37.01
CA LEU A 511 -6.74 13.82 -37.29
C LEU A 511 -7.60 15.04 -37.63
N ALA A 512 -7.08 16.26 -37.42
CA ALA A 512 -7.79 17.52 -37.63
C ALA A 512 -7.50 18.20 -38.99
N THR A 513 -7.13 17.46 -40.04
CA THR A 513 -7.15 18.02 -41.40
C THR A 513 -8.56 17.93 -41.99
N PRO A 514 -9.18 19.04 -42.42
CA PRO A 514 -10.42 18.97 -43.20
C PRO A 514 -10.12 18.32 -44.55
N LEU A 515 -10.88 17.25 -44.85
CA LEU A 515 -10.93 16.65 -46.18
C LEU A 515 -11.42 17.69 -47.19
N VAL A 516 -10.49 18.38 -47.86
CA VAL A 516 -10.79 19.18 -49.05
C VAL A 516 -11.20 18.20 -50.15
N ALA A 517 -12.52 18.06 -50.34
CA ALA A 517 -13.13 17.27 -51.39
C ALA A 517 -12.75 17.82 -52.77
N ARG A 518 -11.66 17.31 -53.35
CA ARG A 518 -11.33 17.53 -54.76
C ARG A 518 -12.28 16.70 -55.63
N ARG A 519 -13.38 17.31 -56.07
CA ARG A 519 -14.22 16.80 -57.15
C ARG A 519 -13.36 16.54 -58.39
N THR A 520 -13.14 15.27 -58.72
CA THR A 520 -12.67 14.85 -60.05
C THR A 520 -13.79 14.08 -60.71
N LEU A 521 -14.32 14.61 -61.82
CA LEU A 521 -15.28 13.94 -62.66
C LEU A 521 -14.65 12.67 -63.23
N CYS A 522 -15.22 11.50 -62.90
CA CYS A 522 -15.00 10.27 -63.66
C CYS A 522 -16.05 10.17 -64.76
N THR A 523 -15.63 10.35 -66.01
CA THR A 523 -16.36 9.84 -67.18
C THR A 523 -15.89 8.42 -67.47
N ALA A 524 -16.85 7.50 -67.52
CA ALA A 524 -16.64 6.10 -67.84
C ALA A 524 -16.51 5.88 -69.35
N THR A 525 -15.52 5.11 -69.77
CA THR A 525 -15.56 4.33 -71.02
C THR A 525 -14.89 2.97 -70.81
N ALA A 526 -15.47 1.96 -71.47
CA ALA A 526 -15.25 0.54 -71.19
C ALA A 526 -14.29 -0.15 -72.19
N ALA A 527 -13.54 -1.12 -71.65
CA ALA A 527 -13.05 -2.38 -72.24
C ALA A 527 -11.98 -2.35 -73.39
N PRO A 528 -11.30 -3.48 -73.73
CA PRO A 528 -11.29 -4.83 -73.13
C PRO A 528 -9.88 -5.43 -72.83
N ARG A 529 -9.91 -6.62 -72.20
CA ARG A 529 -8.80 -7.57 -71.94
C ARG A 529 -8.14 -8.13 -73.19
N VAL A 530 -6.82 -8.38 -73.14
CA VAL A 530 -6.15 -9.53 -73.78
C VAL A 530 -4.98 -9.99 -72.89
N ALA A 531 -4.84 -11.31 -72.74
CA ALA A 531 -3.78 -12.01 -72.01
C ALA A 531 -2.56 -12.30 -72.89
N SER A 532 -1.35 -12.37 -72.32
CA SER A 532 -0.34 -13.33 -72.79
C SER A 532 0.71 -13.64 -71.71
N LEU A 533 1.11 -14.91 -71.69
CA LEU A 533 2.19 -15.51 -70.91
C LEU A 533 3.57 -15.19 -71.52
N ALA A 534 4.61 -15.05 -70.70
CA ALA A 534 5.91 -15.72 -70.92
C ALA A 534 6.94 -15.50 -69.78
N SER A 535 7.42 -16.64 -69.26
CA SER A 535 8.76 -16.97 -68.74
C SER A 535 9.60 -15.94 -67.95
N ARG A 536 9.83 -16.23 -66.66
CA ARG A 536 10.99 -15.76 -65.90
C ARG A 536 11.98 -16.90 -65.68
N ASN A 537 13.21 -16.70 -66.15
CA ASN A 537 14.37 -17.54 -65.83
C ASN A 537 14.79 -17.35 -64.36
N VAL A 538 15.18 -18.46 -63.74
CA VAL A 538 15.79 -18.53 -62.40
C VAL A 538 17.25 -18.99 -62.56
N ALA A 539 18.18 -18.27 -61.94
CA ALA A 539 19.46 -18.77 -61.44
C ALA A 539 19.90 -17.77 -60.35
N ALA A 540 19.82 -18.09 -59.05
CA ALA A 540 20.65 -18.97 -58.23
C ALA A 540 21.31 -18.09 -57.14
N ARG A 541 20.81 -18.19 -55.89
CA ARG A 541 21.42 -17.57 -54.71
C ARG A 541 22.48 -18.53 -54.15
N GLY A 542 23.74 -18.09 -54.09
CA GLY A 542 24.75 -18.67 -53.22
C GLY A 542 24.64 -18.07 -51.82
N PHE A 543 24.70 -18.91 -50.79
CA PHE A 543 24.80 -18.51 -49.39
C PHE A 543 26.12 -17.75 -49.15
N ALA A 544 26.05 -16.59 -48.49
CA ALA A 544 27.18 -16.00 -47.81
C ALA A 544 26.72 -15.48 -46.44
N SER A 545 27.24 -16.11 -45.40
CA SER A 545 27.19 -15.69 -44.02
C SER A 545 27.84 -14.31 -43.86
N SER A 546 27.04 -13.26 -43.68
CA SER A 546 27.55 -11.94 -43.30
C SER A 546 27.30 -11.69 -41.81
N MET A 547 28.41 -11.50 -41.11
CA MET A 547 28.49 -10.99 -39.73
C MET A 547 27.54 -9.80 -39.52
N THR A 548 26.93 -9.73 -38.34
CA THR A 548 26.17 -8.57 -37.84
C THR A 548 27.03 -7.32 -37.92
N ARG A 549 26.77 -6.48 -38.94
CA ARG A 549 27.24 -5.10 -38.97
C ARG A 549 26.40 -4.29 -37.99
N PHE A 550 27.06 -3.57 -37.09
CA PHE A 550 26.46 -2.45 -36.36
C PHE A 550 25.76 -1.51 -37.37
N GLY A 551 24.55 -1.04 -37.04
CA GLY A 551 23.65 -0.33 -37.95
C GLY A 551 24.30 0.89 -38.61
N GLN A 552 24.14 1.02 -39.93
CA GLN A 552 24.72 2.07 -40.77
C GLN A 552 24.00 3.44 -40.66
N GLY A 553 23.50 3.85 -39.48
CA GLY A 553 22.85 5.16 -39.32
C GLY A 553 21.55 5.36 -40.13
N SER A 554 20.91 4.28 -40.58
CA SER A 554 19.66 4.36 -41.36
C SER A 554 18.50 4.97 -40.55
N THR A 555 18.57 4.88 -39.23
CA THR A 555 17.65 5.53 -38.29
C THR A 555 17.80 7.04 -38.28
N ASP A 556 19.01 7.53 -38.51
CA ASP A 556 19.37 8.94 -38.37
C ASP A 556 18.82 9.72 -39.56
N VAL A 557 18.94 9.14 -40.76
CA VAL A 557 18.31 9.66 -41.99
C VAL A 557 16.79 9.73 -41.87
N ALA A 558 16.15 8.67 -41.37
CA ALA A 558 14.71 8.61 -41.20
C ALA A 558 14.21 9.63 -40.15
N LEU A 559 14.95 9.79 -39.05
CA LEU A 559 14.64 10.74 -38.00
C LEU A 559 14.85 12.19 -38.47
N SER A 560 15.96 12.48 -39.16
CA SER A 560 16.22 13.82 -39.71
C SER A 560 15.15 14.26 -40.70
N GLN A 561 14.70 13.36 -41.59
CA GLN A 561 13.60 13.65 -42.51
C GLN A 561 12.30 13.97 -41.77
N LYS A 562 11.97 13.19 -40.72
CA LYS A 562 10.77 13.44 -39.90
C LYS A 562 10.85 14.74 -39.11
N LEU A 563 12.01 15.07 -38.56
CA LEU A 563 12.24 16.35 -37.89
C LEU A 563 12.13 17.53 -38.88
N GLN A 564 12.57 17.36 -40.13
CA GLN A 564 12.41 18.38 -41.18
C GLN A 564 10.94 18.58 -41.57
N GLU A 565 10.17 17.50 -41.75
CA GLU A 565 8.74 17.56 -42.04
C GLU A 565 7.99 18.32 -40.94
N GLU A 566 8.29 18.00 -39.67
CA GLU A 566 7.68 18.68 -38.52
C GLU A 566 8.11 20.16 -38.44
N LEU A 567 9.39 20.46 -38.59
CA LEU A 567 9.90 21.82 -38.50
C LEU A 567 9.33 22.72 -39.61
N SER A 568 9.12 22.17 -40.81
CA SER A 568 8.41 22.86 -41.89
C SER A 568 6.95 23.10 -41.53
N TYR A 569 6.26 22.08 -41.03
CA TYR A 569 4.85 22.18 -40.61
C TYR A 569 4.63 23.24 -39.54
N GLU A 570 5.46 23.26 -38.49
CA GLU A 570 5.33 24.21 -37.37
C GLU A 570 5.68 25.65 -37.76
N LYS A 571 6.57 25.84 -38.73
CA LYS A 571 6.86 27.19 -39.28
C LYS A 571 5.75 27.72 -40.18
N GLU A 572 5.11 26.84 -40.96
CA GLU A 572 4.02 27.22 -41.86
C GLU A 572 2.69 27.40 -41.12
N THR A 573 2.44 26.62 -40.06
CA THR A 573 1.14 26.55 -39.38
C THR A 573 1.14 27.24 -38.02
N GLY A 574 2.27 27.21 -37.30
CA GLY A 574 2.38 27.65 -35.90
C GLY A 574 2.75 29.12 -35.69
N GLY A 575 2.71 29.96 -36.73
CA GLY A 575 2.90 31.41 -36.59
C GLY A 575 4.27 31.86 -36.05
N ALA A 576 5.29 31.00 -36.12
CA ALA A 576 6.64 31.29 -35.65
C ALA A 576 7.36 32.31 -36.57
N SER A 577 6.93 33.57 -36.54
CA SER A 577 7.68 34.69 -37.08
C SER A 577 8.72 35.18 -36.07
N ASP A 578 9.85 35.73 -36.52
CA ASP A 578 10.85 36.33 -35.63
C ASP A 578 10.34 37.61 -34.93
N ASP A 579 9.26 38.21 -35.43
CA ASP A 579 8.62 39.38 -34.84
C ASP A 579 7.64 39.00 -33.72
N ALA A 580 7.63 39.80 -32.64
CA ALA A 580 6.70 39.62 -31.54
C ALA A 580 5.23 39.83 -32.00
N PRO A 581 4.30 38.96 -31.57
CA PRO A 581 2.87 39.11 -31.84
C PRO A 581 2.29 40.42 -31.33
N GLN A 582 1.15 40.85 -31.92
CA GLN A 582 0.51 42.12 -31.57
C GLN A 582 0.11 42.20 -30.08
N PHE A 583 -0.41 41.12 -29.49
CA PHE A 583 -0.80 41.10 -28.08
C PHE A 583 0.38 41.35 -27.11
N VAL A 584 1.59 40.90 -27.47
CA VAL A 584 2.81 41.17 -26.69
C VAL A 584 3.18 42.65 -26.79
N LYS A 585 3.13 43.22 -28.00
CA LYS A 585 3.40 44.64 -28.25
C LYS A 585 2.39 45.53 -27.53
N ASP A 586 1.11 45.14 -27.51
CA ASP A 586 0.04 45.86 -26.83
C ASP A 586 0.24 45.82 -25.31
N PHE A 587 0.63 44.67 -24.75
CA PHE A 587 0.91 44.51 -23.32
C PHE A 587 2.13 45.33 -22.87
N GLU A 588 3.24 45.27 -23.61
CA GLU A 588 4.42 46.12 -23.34
C GLU A 588 4.11 47.61 -23.53
N GLY A 589 3.25 47.95 -24.49
CA GLY A 589 2.81 49.31 -24.79
C GLY A 589 2.02 49.99 -23.67
N GLN A 590 1.43 49.23 -22.74
CA GLN A 590 0.78 49.76 -21.54
C GLN A 590 1.80 50.43 -20.59
N GLY A 591 3.09 50.03 -20.65
CA GLY A 591 4.14 50.57 -19.79
C GLY A 591 3.99 50.22 -18.31
N VAL A 592 3.14 49.25 -17.97
CA VAL A 592 2.82 48.85 -16.59
C VAL A 592 3.74 47.72 -16.11
N TRP A 593 4.04 46.76 -16.99
CA TRP A 593 4.81 45.55 -16.69
C TRP A 593 6.06 45.44 -17.60
N SER A 594 7.13 44.84 -17.08
CA SER A 594 8.34 44.52 -17.84
C SER A 594 8.52 43.00 -17.90
N ILE A 595 8.64 42.46 -19.13
CA ILE A 595 8.82 41.04 -19.39
C ILE A 595 10.31 40.73 -19.52
N SER A 596 10.77 39.70 -18.82
CA SER A 596 12.10 39.12 -18.95
C SER A 596 11.98 37.67 -19.42
N ASP A 597 12.27 37.46 -20.70
CA ASP A 597 12.27 36.16 -21.38
C ASP A 597 13.70 35.84 -21.85
N VAL A 598 14.25 34.71 -21.40
CA VAL A 598 15.56 34.21 -21.82
C VAL A 598 15.40 33.02 -22.75
N ALA A 599 15.99 33.10 -23.95
CA ALA A 599 15.94 32.02 -24.93
C ALA A 599 16.58 30.74 -24.39
N GLY A 600 15.89 29.59 -24.57
CA GLY A 600 16.33 28.28 -24.07
C GLY A 600 16.07 28.02 -22.58
N HIS A 601 15.42 28.95 -21.86
CA HIS A 601 14.91 28.74 -20.51
C HIS A 601 13.38 28.64 -20.55
N ASP A 602 12.81 27.84 -19.66
CA ASP A 602 11.36 27.64 -19.58
C ASP A 602 10.65 28.78 -18.80
N GLU A 603 11.37 29.39 -17.85
CA GLU A 603 10.84 30.42 -16.96
C GLU A 603 10.74 31.78 -17.64
N VAL A 604 9.63 32.48 -17.37
CA VAL A 604 9.39 33.87 -17.74
C VAL A 604 9.16 34.66 -16.46
N THR A 605 9.80 35.82 -16.37
CA THR A 605 9.59 36.75 -15.26
C THR A 605 8.92 38.02 -15.74
N ILE A 606 7.75 38.35 -15.18
CA ILE A 606 7.10 39.65 -15.36
C ILE A 606 7.32 40.46 -14.07
N SER A 607 7.71 41.73 -14.20
CA SER A 607 8.02 42.57 -13.05
C SER A 607 7.41 43.97 -13.16
N ARG A 608 7.07 44.56 -12.01
CA ARG A 608 6.52 45.91 -11.88
C ARG A 608 6.92 46.55 -10.56
N LYS A 609 6.96 47.88 -10.54
CA LYS A 609 7.00 48.67 -9.30
C LYS A 609 5.63 49.27 -8.99
N PHE A 610 5.22 49.20 -7.73
CA PHE A 610 3.99 49.81 -7.22
C PHE A 610 4.29 50.54 -5.91
N GLY A 611 4.34 51.88 -5.94
CA GLY A 611 4.78 52.66 -4.78
C GLY A 611 6.21 52.29 -4.34
N ASN A 612 6.37 51.78 -3.13
CA ASN A 612 7.64 51.29 -2.59
C ASN A 612 7.83 49.76 -2.72
N GLU A 613 6.89 49.07 -3.39
CA GLU A 613 6.90 47.63 -3.58
C GLU A 613 7.45 47.24 -4.96
N ASN A 614 8.25 46.17 -4.99
CA ASN A 614 8.70 45.49 -6.20
C ASN A 614 7.95 44.16 -6.29
N ILE A 615 7.19 44.02 -7.37
CA ILE A 615 6.35 42.85 -7.65
C ILE A 615 7.02 42.06 -8.77
N ARG A 616 7.19 40.75 -8.53
CA ARG A 616 7.72 39.80 -9.51
C ARG A 616 6.74 38.65 -9.63
N VAL A 617 6.34 38.30 -10.85
CA VAL A 617 5.50 37.15 -11.18
C VAL A 617 6.34 36.24 -12.06
N ILE A 618 6.51 34.98 -11.66
CA ILE A 618 7.26 33.97 -12.40
C ILE A 618 6.29 32.88 -12.81
N PHE A 619 6.34 32.47 -14.07
CA PHE A 619 5.64 31.30 -14.59
C PHE A 619 6.54 30.54 -15.57
N SER A 620 6.29 29.24 -15.73
CA SER A 620 7.05 28.39 -16.64
C SER A 620 6.18 27.93 -17.80
N ILE A 621 6.75 27.86 -19.01
CA ILE A 621 6.09 27.20 -20.14
C ILE A 621 5.92 25.68 -19.90
N GLY A 622 6.63 25.12 -18.93
CA GLY A 622 6.43 23.73 -18.48
C GLY A 622 5.10 23.50 -17.76
N ASP A 623 4.39 24.56 -17.37
CA ASP A 623 3.15 24.49 -16.60
C ASP A 623 1.88 24.46 -17.47
N ILE A 624 1.97 24.56 -18.81
CA ILE A 624 0.83 24.44 -19.72
C ILE A 624 0.29 22.99 -19.70
N GLY A 625 -0.80 22.75 -18.96
CA GLY A 625 -1.53 21.47 -18.89
C GLY A 625 -2.57 21.32 -20.00
N PRO A 626 -3.21 20.16 -20.23
CA PRO A 626 -4.40 20.08 -21.09
C PRO A 626 -5.63 20.67 -20.39
N ALA A 627 -6.60 21.20 -21.17
CA ALA A 627 -7.93 21.50 -20.67
C ALA A 627 -8.58 20.18 -20.23
N GLU A 628 -9.19 20.17 -19.04
CA GLU A 628 -10.08 19.06 -18.67
C GLU A 628 -11.27 19.12 -19.62
N ASP A 629 -11.45 18.09 -20.46
CA ASP A 629 -12.71 17.92 -21.19
C ASP A 629 -13.80 17.67 -20.13
N GLU A 630 -14.46 18.74 -19.68
CA GLU A 630 -15.78 18.59 -19.08
C GLU A 630 -16.67 17.92 -20.11
N PHE A 631 -17.18 16.74 -19.75
CA PHE A 631 -18.15 15.99 -20.54
C PHE A 631 -19.46 16.81 -20.58
N VAL A 632 -19.56 17.77 -21.51
CA VAL A 632 -20.83 18.43 -21.81
C VAL A 632 -21.73 17.37 -22.43
N GLY A 633 -22.84 17.10 -21.75
CA GLY A 633 -23.85 16.15 -22.20
C GLY A 633 -24.36 16.49 -23.59
N GLU A 634 -24.74 15.46 -24.34
CA GLU A 634 -25.49 15.61 -25.59
C GLU A 634 -26.72 16.48 -25.38
N GLU A 635 -26.66 17.74 -25.80
CA GLU A 635 -27.76 18.51 -26.40
C GLU A 635 -27.19 19.84 -26.93
N GLY A 636 -27.51 20.13 -28.20
CA GLY A 636 -26.75 21.07 -29.01
C GLY A 636 -27.01 22.55 -28.75
N GLU A 637 -25.98 23.35 -29.03
CA GLU A 637 -26.02 24.64 -29.70
C GLU A 637 -24.58 24.94 -30.19
N GLU A 638 -24.43 25.34 -31.46
CA GLU A 638 -23.14 25.80 -32.00
C GLU A 638 -22.86 27.19 -31.40
N GLU A 639 -22.24 27.24 -30.23
CA GLU A 639 -21.57 28.45 -29.74
C GLU A 639 -20.11 28.46 -30.22
N GLU A 640 -19.61 29.65 -30.57
CA GLU A 640 -18.26 29.87 -31.08
C GLU A 640 -17.23 29.17 -30.18
N ALA A 641 -16.29 28.44 -30.77
CA ALA A 641 -15.24 27.74 -30.04
C ALA A 641 -14.34 28.77 -29.30
N ASP A 642 -14.70 29.10 -28.07
CA ASP A 642 -13.80 29.79 -27.14
C ASP A 642 -12.55 28.92 -27.00
N GLN A 643 -11.40 29.51 -27.31
CA GLN A 643 -10.11 28.84 -27.21
C GLN A 643 -9.90 28.42 -25.76
N ALA A 644 -9.89 27.11 -25.48
CA ALA A 644 -9.67 26.58 -24.15
C ALA A 644 -8.32 27.10 -23.59
N VAL A 645 -8.38 27.97 -22.59
CA VAL A 645 -7.20 28.59 -21.96
C VAL A 645 -6.70 27.67 -20.86
N TYR A 646 -5.46 27.20 -20.98
CA TYR A 646 -4.86 26.27 -20.02
C TYR A 646 -4.52 26.93 -18.68
N PRO A 647 -4.67 26.21 -17.55
CA PRO A 647 -4.25 26.73 -16.27
C PRO A 647 -2.73 26.85 -16.18
N VAL A 648 -2.21 28.02 -15.79
CA VAL A 648 -0.76 28.26 -15.65
C VAL A 648 -0.42 28.57 -14.20
N ARG A 649 0.51 27.80 -13.61
CA ARG A 649 1.00 28.07 -12.25
C ARG A 649 1.89 29.31 -12.26
N THR A 650 1.68 30.19 -11.30
CA THR A 650 2.52 31.39 -11.14
C THR A 650 2.91 31.59 -9.69
N SER A 651 4.20 31.89 -9.48
CA SER A 651 4.76 32.25 -8.18
C SER A 651 5.00 33.75 -8.18
N MET A 652 4.33 34.46 -7.28
CA MET A 652 4.49 35.90 -7.11
C MET A 652 5.33 36.22 -5.89
N THR A 653 6.12 37.28 -5.97
CA THR A 653 6.85 37.80 -4.83
C THR A 653 6.74 39.31 -4.76
N ILE A 654 6.32 39.80 -3.60
CA ILE A 654 6.20 41.22 -3.29
C ILE A 654 7.23 41.56 -2.21
N THR A 655 8.14 42.47 -2.54
CA THR A 655 9.16 42.99 -1.62
C THR A 655 9.05 44.49 -1.49
N LYS A 656 9.42 45.06 -0.34
CA LYS A 656 9.46 46.52 -0.13
C LYS A 656 10.90 47.01 -0.22
N THR A 657 11.10 48.15 -0.87
CA THR A 657 12.46 48.71 -1.13
C THR A 657 13.25 48.97 0.16
N ASP A 658 12.57 49.33 1.25
CA ASP A 658 13.18 49.63 2.56
C ASP A 658 12.55 48.81 3.72
N GLY A 659 11.81 47.74 3.42
CA GLY A 659 11.06 46.96 4.41
C GLY A 659 11.64 45.56 4.64
N PRO A 660 11.48 44.97 5.85
CA PRO A 660 11.90 43.60 6.08
C PRO A 660 10.96 42.61 5.38
N GLY A 661 11.56 41.61 4.74
CA GLY A 661 10.88 40.42 4.26
C GLY A 661 10.32 40.43 2.85
N ALA A 662 9.79 39.27 2.46
CA ALA A 662 9.16 39.00 1.18
C ALA A 662 7.83 38.26 1.40
N LEU A 663 6.78 38.75 0.75
CA LEU A 663 5.50 38.04 0.65
C LEU A 663 5.52 37.21 -0.64
N CYS A 664 5.46 35.90 -0.51
CA CYS A 664 5.41 34.95 -1.62
C CYS A 664 4.00 34.39 -1.72
N ILE A 665 3.43 34.41 -2.93
CA ILE A 665 2.05 33.99 -3.18
C ILE A 665 2.08 33.00 -4.34
N ASP A 666 1.67 31.77 -4.08
CA ASP A 666 1.53 30.74 -5.09
C ASP A 666 0.11 30.78 -5.65
N THR A 667 -0.02 30.80 -6.97
CA THR A 667 -1.32 30.93 -7.65
C THR A 667 -1.43 30.02 -8.88
N ILE A 668 -2.66 29.77 -9.30
CA ILE A 668 -3.01 29.17 -10.59
C ILE A 668 -3.83 30.19 -11.38
N VAL A 669 -3.38 30.50 -12.59
CA VAL A 669 -4.13 31.35 -13.53
C VAL A 669 -5.03 30.47 -14.38
N GLN A 670 -6.35 30.62 -14.26
CA GLN A 670 -7.35 29.89 -15.05
C GLN A 670 -8.55 30.80 -15.31
N GLU A 671 -9.18 30.69 -16.49
CA GLU A 671 -10.41 31.43 -16.84
C GLU A 671 -10.29 32.96 -16.66
N GLY A 672 -9.10 33.52 -16.88
CA GLY A 672 -8.86 34.96 -16.72
C GLY A 672 -8.78 35.44 -15.27
N GLN A 673 -8.61 34.54 -14.30
CA GLN A 673 -8.50 34.87 -12.88
C GLN A 673 -7.26 34.22 -12.24
N PHE A 674 -6.82 34.78 -11.12
CA PHE A 674 -5.78 34.19 -10.26
C PHE A 674 -6.46 33.49 -9.09
N LEU A 675 -6.28 32.18 -8.98
CA LEU A 675 -6.67 31.37 -7.83
C LEU A 675 -5.47 31.28 -6.89
N VAL A 676 -5.61 31.72 -5.65
CA VAL A 676 -4.51 31.73 -4.66
C VAL A 676 -4.48 30.39 -3.91
N ASP A 677 -3.35 29.67 -4.00
CA ASP A 677 -3.15 28.39 -3.31
C ASP A 677 -2.66 28.63 -1.87
N ASN A 678 -1.62 29.43 -1.72
CA ASN A 678 -1.00 29.75 -0.44
C ASN A 678 -0.39 31.16 -0.44
N ILE A 679 -0.22 31.70 0.77
CA ILE A 679 0.49 32.95 1.01
C ILE A 679 1.52 32.71 2.11
N SER A 680 2.80 32.85 1.76
CA SER A 680 3.94 32.67 2.64
C SER A 680 4.62 34.01 2.91
N TYR A 681 5.06 34.26 4.16
CA TYR A 681 5.88 35.41 4.51
C TYR A 681 7.24 34.98 5.02
N TYR A 682 8.30 35.55 4.45
CA TYR A 682 9.68 35.35 4.89
C TYR A 682 10.22 36.65 5.46
N GLU A 683 10.78 36.60 6.68
CA GLU A 683 11.35 37.79 7.35
C GLU A 683 12.58 38.36 6.61
N ASP A 684 13.35 37.48 5.98
CA ASP A 684 14.47 37.86 5.10
C ASP A 684 14.01 37.83 3.64
N ALA A 685 14.03 38.99 2.99
CA ALA A 685 13.63 39.14 1.60
C ALA A 685 14.46 38.25 0.66
N LYS A 686 15.73 37.97 1.00
CA LYS A 686 16.59 37.09 0.21
C LYS A 686 16.13 35.64 0.25
N VAL A 687 15.64 35.17 1.40
CA VAL A 687 15.13 33.81 1.53
C VAL A 687 13.91 33.59 0.63
N GLY A 688 13.02 34.58 0.54
CA GLY A 688 11.84 34.51 -0.32
C GLY A 688 12.11 34.75 -1.82
N THR A 689 13.23 35.34 -2.21
CA THR A 689 13.49 35.74 -3.61
C THR A 689 14.65 35.03 -4.30
N GLU A 690 15.66 34.55 -3.56
CA GLU A 690 16.83 33.91 -4.14
C GLU A 690 16.56 32.45 -4.52
N LEU A 691 16.92 32.10 -5.75
CA LEU A 691 16.89 30.73 -6.28
C LEU A 691 18.19 29.98 -5.96
N SER A 692 18.72 30.14 -4.74
CA SER A 692 19.92 29.45 -4.28
C SER A 692 19.56 28.20 -3.44
N ALA A 693 20.42 27.19 -3.47
CA ALA A 693 20.22 25.98 -2.66
C ALA A 693 20.15 26.28 -1.15
N GLU A 694 20.89 27.30 -0.69
CA GLU A 694 20.88 27.75 0.70
C GLU A 694 19.57 28.43 1.09
N ALA A 695 19.01 29.28 0.21
CA ALA A 695 17.69 29.86 0.42
C ALA A 695 16.58 28.79 0.40
N ASP A 696 16.64 27.84 -0.54
CA ASP A 696 15.67 26.73 -0.62
C ASP A 696 15.68 25.84 0.63
N TRP A 697 16.88 25.53 1.13
CA TRP A 697 17.04 24.79 2.39
C TRP A 697 16.41 25.52 3.58
N LYS A 698 16.62 26.84 3.68
CA LYS A 698 16.03 27.66 4.75
C LYS A 698 14.51 27.70 4.66
N ARG A 699 13.92 27.81 3.46
CA ARG A 699 12.46 27.82 3.26
C ARG A 699 11.78 26.55 3.79
N ARG A 700 12.38 25.38 3.59
CA ARG A 700 11.83 24.07 4.02
C ARG A 700 11.71 23.89 5.54
N GLY A 701 12.47 24.66 6.32
CA GLY A 701 12.43 24.63 7.78
C GLY A 701 11.47 25.64 8.42
N LEU A 702 10.80 26.47 7.61
CA LEU A 702 9.92 27.54 8.08
C LEU A 702 8.45 27.17 7.91
N TYR A 703 7.61 27.67 8.81
CA TYR A 703 6.17 27.57 8.66
C TYR A 703 5.69 28.53 7.55
N ILE A 704 5.12 27.98 6.49
CA ILE A 704 4.72 28.72 5.29
C ILE A 704 3.30 29.29 5.34
N GLY A 705 2.59 29.11 6.46
CA GLY A 705 1.18 29.46 6.59
C GLY A 705 0.23 28.32 6.20
N PRO A 706 -1.06 28.44 6.50
CA PRO A 706 -2.07 27.47 6.11
C PRO A 706 -2.44 27.62 4.62
N GLN A 707 -3.21 26.68 4.07
CA GLN A 707 -3.77 26.82 2.72
C GLN A 707 -4.72 28.03 2.66
N PHE A 708 -4.69 28.81 1.57
CA PHE A 708 -5.44 30.07 1.48
C PHE A 708 -6.95 29.88 1.71
N GLU A 709 -7.53 28.81 1.17
CA GLU A 709 -8.95 28.45 1.35
C GLU A 709 -9.37 28.23 2.81
N THR A 710 -8.41 27.94 3.70
CA THR A 710 -8.67 27.71 5.13
C THR A 710 -8.62 28.99 5.95
N LEU A 711 -8.22 30.12 5.35
CA LEU A 711 -8.28 31.43 6.00
C LEU A 711 -9.73 31.90 6.14
N ASP A 712 -9.97 32.86 7.04
CA ASP A 712 -11.27 33.50 7.15
C ASP A 712 -11.66 34.17 5.82
N VAL A 713 -12.92 34.01 5.39
CA VAL A 713 -13.41 34.51 4.09
C VAL A 713 -13.21 36.02 3.96
N SER A 714 -13.43 36.79 5.03
CA SER A 714 -13.22 38.24 4.98
C SER A 714 -11.74 38.61 4.79
N LEU A 715 -10.83 37.78 5.30
CA LEU A 715 -9.40 37.95 5.07
C LEU A 715 -9.01 37.59 3.63
N GLN A 716 -9.63 36.56 3.05
CA GLN A 716 -9.43 36.19 1.64
C GLN A 716 -9.86 37.35 0.72
N ASP A 717 -11.03 37.94 0.95
CA ASP A 717 -11.55 39.09 0.19
C ASP A 717 -10.58 40.30 0.20
N GLU A 718 -9.99 40.59 1.36
CA GLU A 718 -9.02 41.68 1.52
C GLU A 718 -7.69 41.38 0.82
N PHE A 719 -7.25 40.12 0.80
CA PHE A 719 -6.08 39.72 0.01
C PHE A 719 -6.33 39.84 -1.49
N ASP A 720 -7.51 39.48 -1.97
CA ASP A 720 -7.86 39.66 -3.38
C ASP A 720 -7.90 41.14 -3.78
N ALA A 721 -8.47 42.00 -2.93
CA ALA A 721 -8.44 43.45 -3.13
C ALA A 721 -7.01 43.99 -3.15
N PHE A 722 -6.17 43.53 -2.22
CA PHE A 722 -4.75 43.88 -2.13
C PHE A 722 -3.97 43.51 -3.40
N LEU A 723 -4.21 42.32 -3.96
CA LEU A 723 -3.55 41.86 -5.19
C LEU A 723 -4.05 42.61 -6.43
N LYS A 724 -5.36 42.85 -6.53
CA LYS A 724 -5.97 43.61 -7.64
C LYS A 724 -5.41 45.03 -7.75
N GLU A 725 -5.24 45.73 -6.63
CA GLU A 725 -4.66 47.09 -6.60
C GLU A 725 -3.23 47.12 -7.16
N ARG A 726 -2.48 46.03 -6.97
CA ARG A 726 -1.10 45.85 -7.43
C ARG A 726 -0.98 45.45 -8.91
N GLY A 727 -2.12 45.26 -9.58
CA GLY A 727 -2.22 44.89 -10.99
C GLY A 727 -2.23 43.39 -11.24
N ILE A 728 -2.40 42.56 -10.21
CA ILE A 728 -2.72 41.14 -10.34
C ILE A 728 -4.21 41.05 -10.61
N ASN A 729 -4.58 41.20 -11.88
CA ASN A 729 -5.96 41.35 -12.33
C ASN A 729 -6.23 40.54 -13.60
N GLU A 730 -7.45 40.61 -14.10
CA GLU A 730 -7.91 39.84 -15.27
C GLU A 730 -7.05 40.09 -16.52
N THR A 731 -6.57 41.33 -16.74
CA THR A 731 -5.69 41.65 -17.87
C THR A 731 -4.39 40.86 -17.83
N LEU A 732 -3.75 40.76 -16.65
CA LEU A 732 -2.54 39.96 -16.48
C LEU A 732 -2.84 38.46 -16.57
N ALA A 733 -3.97 38.02 -16.00
CA ALA A 733 -4.41 36.62 -16.04
C ALA A 733 -4.70 36.12 -17.47
N HIS A 734 -5.22 36.98 -18.36
CA HIS A 734 -5.37 36.63 -19.78
C HIS A 734 -4.03 36.63 -20.53
N PHE A 735 -3.11 37.51 -20.16
CA PHE A 735 -1.80 37.62 -20.83
C PHE A 735 -0.89 36.41 -20.58
N ILE A 736 -0.83 35.91 -19.35
CA ILE A 736 0.14 34.87 -18.95
C ILE A 736 -0.01 33.58 -19.77
N PRO A 737 -1.21 32.97 -19.91
CA PRO A 737 -1.38 31.76 -20.72
C PRO A 737 -1.05 31.99 -22.20
N GLN A 738 -1.49 33.11 -22.79
CA GLN A 738 -1.19 33.45 -24.18
C GLN A 738 0.31 33.62 -24.43
N PHE A 739 1.03 34.25 -23.50
CA PHE A 739 2.47 34.40 -23.60
C PHE A 739 3.20 33.06 -23.41
N ALA A 740 2.71 32.20 -22.52
CA ALA A 740 3.27 30.87 -22.30
C ALA A 740 3.18 30.03 -23.57
N GLU A 741 2.01 30.00 -24.25
CA GLU A 741 1.83 29.31 -25.54
C GLU A 741 2.75 29.87 -26.62
N TYR A 742 2.83 31.19 -26.75
CA TYR A 742 3.73 31.84 -27.71
C TYR A 742 5.20 31.44 -27.49
N LYS A 743 5.66 31.44 -26.23
CA LYS A 743 7.04 31.08 -25.90
C LYS A 743 7.31 29.58 -26.09
N GLU A 744 6.36 28.70 -25.73
CA GLU A 744 6.46 27.25 -25.95
C GLU A 744 6.67 26.95 -27.43
N GLN A 745 5.81 27.49 -28.30
CA GLN A 745 5.90 27.29 -29.74
C GLN A 745 7.26 27.77 -30.29
N LYS A 746 7.74 28.92 -29.81
CA LYS A 746 9.03 29.49 -30.19
C LYS A 746 10.21 28.61 -29.76
N GLU A 747 10.21 28.08 -28.54
CA GLU A 747 11.27 27.21 -28.04
C GLU A 747 11.20 25.80 -28.66
N TYR A 748 10.00 25.30 -28.95
CA TYR A 748 9.80 24.02 -29.63
C TYR A 748 10.39 24.02 -31.05
N VAL A 749 10.15 25.08 -31.84
CA VAL A 749 10.75 25.22 -33.18
C VAL A 749 12.27 25.29 -33.09
N LYS A 750 12.83 25.99 -32.10
CA LYS A 750 14.29 26.01 -31.85
C LYS A 750 14.80 24.62 -31.46
N TRP A 751 14.09 23.90 -30.62
CA TRP A 751 14.45 22.56 -30.18
C TRP A 751 14.48 21.58 -31.36
N LEU A 752 13.43 21.55 -32.19
CA LEU A 752 13.39 20.75 -33.43
C LEU A 752 14.61 21.03 -34.31
N GLY A 753 14.96 22.31 -34.48
CA GLY A 753 16.14 22.72 -35.24
C GLY A 753 17.45 22.23 -34.64
N LYS A 754 17.63 22.32 -33.31
CA LYS A 754 18.83 21.84 -32.61
C LYS A 754 18.96 20.32 -32.67
N VAL A 755 17.88 19.59 -32.42
CA VAL A 755 17.86 18.12 -32.49
C VAL A 755 18.16 17.66 -33.91
N LYS A 756 17.53 18.27 -34.91
CA LYS A 756 17.83 17.96 -36.31
C LYS A 756 19.30 18.20 -36.63
N SER A 757 19.84 19.36 -36.25
CA SER A 757 21.25 19.70 -36.49
C SER A 757 22.22 18.71 -35.83
N PHE A 758 21.86 18.17 -34.65
CA PHE A 758 22.63 17.14 -33.98
C PHE A 758 22.56 15.78 -34.70
N ILE A 759 21.38 15.40 -35.21
CA ILE A 759 21.21 14.13 -35.95
C ILE A 759 21.85 14.20 -37.35
N ASP A 760 21.93 15.39 -37.95
CA ASP A 760 22.59 15.60 -39.25
C ASP A 760 24.13 15.61 -39.17
N ALA A 761 24.70 15.96 -38.01
CA ALA A 761 26.13 16.07 -37.77
C ALA A 761 26.78 14.70 -37.51
#